data_AF-A0A7X7AYH7-F1
#
_entry.id   AF-A0A7X7AYH7-F1
#
_cell.length_a   1.000
_cell.length_b   1.000
_cell.length_c   1.000
_cell.angle_alpha   90.00
_cell.angle_beta   90.00
_cell.angle_gamma   90.00
#
_symmetry.space_group_name_H-M   'P 1'
#
loop_
_entity.id
_entity.type
_entity.pdbx_description
1 polymer ?
#
loop_
_entity_poly.entity_id
_entity_poly.type
_entity_poly.pdbx_seq_one_letter_code
_entity_poly.pdbx_strand_id
1 'polypeptide(L)'
;MPTERGNPGARCPAILTLLLMLLAPLPGWAEDAGGSLPQWQRYRDTVTQDPSLLRYYTFETVPVPDLAGKGGALQFELVPKAGAPPETLRVIEGRWPGKQAVRLDQGTFAAEPFPVAKAFTAAAWVRTHGPGVHRGNNDSTDGTLLSIGVGYWDGWRVTVRFPSGQLGFEIGRPAPVNAVGISGEAPLRDGIWHHLACTWDGRQMCLYLDGLLIGQGDYAGDYTPPAPTGRFRVGYANSGWGSAVLDVDEVAIYSRALAPMEILQAAHFYAPLGDAVASRFAGALAHLSAREHAAAARAFAGVLRQTDLHPHLRAVARLCRGRALQAQRDLRAAAGEWSVLLELPGLPDRHRRAALDHLLQLFRQGAGDVVPRALYEKVLALPEITPSDRLAVRLATARSYRREGQHALAWQEYERLIAMPDLSPRQQLDLQLERAHARMEARDYRAARTEYARIAALAEAPAHYRSAARLQIAESYLRAREWRAAAAELRQLQEMADAPEHHRWEAAERLREVQRLQAGRPPRHPADSRVRVPRFPKPAITFYVSPRGSDTNPGTKARPFATLVGAREAIRALKRQGPLPRGGVVVFLRGGEYRLTKTFTLTEEDSGTAEAPVVYRAFPGETPVLTGGTRVRGFQPVHDAAVLARLPEEARGKVVQCDLRAQGITEYGTLQPRGFGMEGCPVLELFFDGRPMRLARWPNEGFLLTGQVRDPGSQEKNRGATFTYEGDRPARWSQARDIWMFGTWYYHWADTTVGVAAIDTSARQVTAAHPAAYRTREGQRFYFFNLLEEIDQPGEWYLDRGRGILYFYPPADPDRATVEISLLETPLVRLEDVSHVTLRGLTLELGRWDGITIQDGRRCLLAGCTLRRLGGNGVVIDGGQEHGILGCDLYTLGRGGTVVTGGDRKTLTPGGHFVENCHIHDFSRVDRTYTPAVLMNGVGNRIAHNLFHDSPHHGIRLEGNDHVVEFNEIHSVVYESDDQAGIDMFLNPSYRGNVLRYNYWHHIGSGLDTIGQGGIRLDDAISGTVVYGNVFYRCSAGLFGAVQIHGGKENVVDNNLFIDCRYAVSFSPWGEAHWREFLQQPHLVKLLHEDVEISRPPYSTRYPALARLAEQPDVNSVWRNVVYNCGEFLTRDGGRQDLRDNWITHEDPGLVSRERHDFRLKADSPAFDRIGFRPIPFDEIGLYQDEYRASWPVRHEVTEHYHGER
;
A
#
# COMPACT_ATOMS: atom_id res chain seq x y z
N MET A 1 -62.01 -34.56 -19.65
CA MET A 1 -63.39 -35.02 -19.40
C MET A 1 -63.37 -35.98 -18.21
N PRO A 2 -64.35 -35.96 -17.29
CA PRO A 2 -64.46 -34.94 -16.22
C PRO A 2 -64.80 -35.54 -14.83
N THR A 3 -64.79 -34.72 -13.77
CA THR A 3 -65.79 -34.56 -12.66
C THR A 3 -65.09 -33.95 -11.42
N GLU A 4 -65.21 -32.67 -11.09
CA GLU A 4 -66.33 -31.81 -10.60
C GLU A 4 -66.61 -31.82 -9.08
N ARG A 5 -66.88 -30.61 -8.57
CA ARG A 5 -67.43 -30.12 -7.27
C ARG A 5 -66.41 -29.86 -6.14
N GLY A 6 -66.37 -28.71 -5.47
CA GLY A 6 -67.20 -27.49 -5.51
C GLY A 6 -66.74 -26.44 -4.49
N ASN A 7 -66.95 -25.16 -4.82
CA ASN A 7 -66.85 -23.93 -4.00
C ASN A 7 -68.05 -23.86 -2.99
N PRO A 8 -68.17 -22.99 -1.94
CA PRO A 8 -67.74 -21.57 -1.89
C PRO A 8 -67.33 -20.92 -0.53
N GLY A 9 -66.56 -19.83 -0.60
CA GLY A 9 -66.92 -18.56 0.05
C GLY A 9 -66.14 -18.06 1.29
N ALA A 10 -65.26 -17.05 1.10
CA ALA A 10 -65.29 -15.78 1.84
C ALA A 10 -64.35 -14.73 1.22
N ARG A 11 -64.92 -13.55 0.97
CA ARG A 11 -64.43 -12.35 0.28
C ARG A 11 -63.19 -11.70 0.89
N CYS A 12 -62.34 -11.11 0.04
CA CYS A 12 -61.70 -9.82 0.30
C CYS A 12 -61.30 -9.13 -1.03
N PRO A 13 -61.91 -7.99 -1.44
CA PRO A 13 -61.52 -7.24 -2.63
C PRO A 13 -60.74 -5.96 -2.26
N ALA A 14 -59.51 -5.81 -2.74
CA ALA A 14 -58.87 -4.51 -3.05
C ALA A 14 -57.37 -4.69 -3.45
N ILE A 15 -57.08 -5.26 -4.63
CA ILE A 15 -55.69 -5.28 -5.20
C ILE A 15 -55.64 -4.82 -6.66
N LEU A 16 -56.66 -4.10 -7.17
CA LEU A 16 -56.66 -3.68 -8.59
C LEU A 16 -56.76 -2.17 -8.84
N THR A 17 -56.29 -1.35 -7.90
CA THR A 17 -56.27 0.13 -8.09
C THR A 17 -54.92 0.77 -7.70
N LEU A 18 -53.83 0.00 -7.63
CA LEU A 18 -52.48 0.52 -7.33
C LEU A 18 -51.48 0.42 -8.49
N LEU A 19 -51.89 -0.13 -9.64
CA LEU A 19 -50.99 -0.38 -10.78
C LEU A 19 -50.96 0.76 -11.83
N LEU A 20 -51.73 1.83 -11.63
CA LEU A 20 -51.81 2.97 -12.56
C LEU A 20 -51.08 4.25 -12.08
N MET A 21 -50.42 4.24 -10.92
CA MET A 21 -49.59 5.37 -10.44
C MET A 21 -48.10 5.27 -10.78
N LEU A 22 -47.66 4.21 -11.48
CA LEU A 22 -46.24 3.93 -11.75
C LEU A 22 -45.66 4.60 -13.00
N LEU A 23 -46.42 5.46 -13.69
CA LEU A 23 -45.99 6.21 -14.89
C LEU A 23 -46.02 7.73 -14.73
N ALA A 24 -46.22 8.24 -13.51
CA ALA A 24 -46.20 9.68 -13.28
C ALA A 24 -44.74 10.20 -13.24
N PRO A 25 -44.41 11.30 -13.96
CA PRO A 25 -43.14 11.99 -13.79
C PRO A 25 -43.00 12.45 -12.34
N LEU A 26 -41.77 12.41 -11.80
CA LEU A 26 -41.49 12.96 -10.48
C LEU A 26 -41.87 14.46 -10.50
N PRO A 27 -42.70 14.94 -9.57
CA PRO A 27 -43.02 16.36 -9.50
C PRO A 27 -41.74 17.15 -9.25
N GLY A 28 -41.68 18.36 -9.82
CA GLY A 28 -40.64 19.33 -9.49
C GLY A 28 -40.51 19.45 -7.97
N TRP A 29 -39.30 19.26 -7.49
CA TRP A 29 -38.91 19.39 -6.10
C TRP A 29 -39.29 20.79 -5.58
N ALA A 30 -40.01 20.85 -4.46
CA ALA A 30 -40.49 22.10 -3.89
C ALA A 30 -39.42 22.67 -2.95
N GLU A 31 -39.10 23.97 -3.08
CA GLU A 31 -38.14 24.67 -2.20
C GLU A 31 -38.67 24.75 -0.75
N ASP A 32 -38.58 23.66 0.00
CA ASP A 32 -39.01 23.59 1.40
C ASP A 32 -37.88 23.03 2.28
N ALA A 33 -37.49 23.79 3.31
CA ALA A 33 -36.58 23.34 4.38
C ALA A 33 -37.31 22.54 5.49
N GLY A 34 -38.60 22.29 5.30
CA GLY A 34 -39.53 21.65 6.20
C GLY A 34 -39.99 22.54 7.35
N GLY A 35 -41.05 22.10 8.03
CA GLY A 35 -41.71 22.88 9.08
C GLY A 35 -42.51 24.06 8.53
N SER A 36 -43.08 24.84 9.42
CA SER A 36 -43.86 26.04 9.08
C SER A 36 -43.39 27.23 9.91
N LEU A 37 -43.64 28.44 9.43
CA LEU A 37 -43.30 29.67 10.14
C LEU A 37 -43.80 29.67 11.61
N PRO A 38 -45.03 29.22 11.94
CA PRO A 38 -45.48 29.14 13.34
C PRO A 38 -44.79 28.03 14.17
N GLN A 39 -44.33 26.94 13.54
CA GLN A 39 -43.50 25.95 14.24
C GLN A 39 -42.12 26.53 14.55
N TRP A 40 -41.55 27.28 13.60
CA TRP A 40 -40.27 27.94 13.81
C TRP A 40 -40.33 29.03 14.87
N GLN A 41 -41.38 29.86 14.90
CA GLN A 41 -41.55 30.87 15.94
C GLN A 41 -41.54 30.22 17.35
N ARG A 42 -42.25 29.10 17.52
CA ARG A 42 -42.22 28.33 18.78
C ARG A 42 -40.83 27.76 19.10
N TYR A 43 -40.12 27.25 18.09
CA TYR A 43 -38.76 26.77 18.27
C TYR A 43 -37.80 27.91 18.64
N ARG A 44 -37.84 29.03 17.92
CA ARG A 44 -37.09 30.26 18.20
C ARG A 44 -37.31 30.72 19.64
N ASP A 45 -38.55 30.75 20.10
CA ASP A 45 -38.91 31.15 21.47
C ASP A 45 -38.42 30.14 22.53
N THR A 46 -38.20 28.88 22.14
CA THR A 46 -37.58 27.85 22.98
C THR A 46 -36.05 28.01 23.02
N VAL A 47 -35.43 28.25 21.86
CA VAL A 47 -33.98 28.47 21.73
C VAL A 47 -33.55 29.67 22.57
N THR A 48 -34.29 30.78 22.54
CA THR A 48 -33.98 31.99 23.34
C THR A 48 -34.02 31.77 24.85
N GLN A 49 -34.62 30.66 25.32
CA GLN A 49 -34.65 30.28 26.72
C GLN A 49 -33.46 29.41 27.14
N ASP A 50 -32.63 28.91 26.20
CA ASP A 50 -31.46 28.10 26.54
C ASP A 50 -30.40 28.96 27.25
N PRO A 51 -30.02 28.62 28.50
CA PRO A 51 -29.07 29.41 29.27
C PRO A 51 -27.66 29.45 28.64
N SER A 52 -27.30 28.45 27.84
CA SER A 52 -26.03 28.34 27.13
C SER A 52 -25.98 29.09 25.79
N LEU A 53 -27.11 29.60 25.30
CA LEU A 53 -27.15 30.41 24.09
C LEU A 53 -26.38 31.72 24.29
N LEU A 54 -25.35 31.96 23.47
CA LEU A 54 -24.50 33.15 23.49
C LEU A 54 -24.97 34.23 22.51
N ARG A 55 -25.38 33.81 21.32
CA ARG A 55 -25.82 34.70 20.24
C ARG A 55 -26.92 34.03 19.43
N TYR A 56 -27.92 34.80 19.01
CA TYR A 56 -28.96 34.29 18.13
C TYR A 56 -29.52 35.35 17.20
N TYR A 57 -29.42 35.09 15.89
CA TYR A 57 -29.76 36.04 14.84
C TYR A 57 -30.71 35.40 13.82
N THR A 58 -31.81 36.08 13.47
CA THR A 58 -32.86 35.55 12.58
C THR A 58 -33.07 36.35 11.29
N PHE A 59 -32.24 37.38 11.05
CA PHE A 59 -32.15 38.17 9.82
C PHE A 59 -33.47 38.79 9.31
N GLU A 60 -34.44 38.98 10.21
CA GLU A 60 -35.75 39.57 9.89
C GLU A 60 -35.73 41.11 9.79
N THR A 61 -34.65 41.76 10.25
CA THR A 61 -34.46 43.22 10.22
C THR A 61 -32.97 43.54 10.08
N VAL A 62 -32.65 44.76 9.63
CA VAL A 62 -31.26 45.27 9.49
C VAL A 62 -31.18 46.63 10.19
N PRO A 63 -30.25 46.84 11.15
CA PRO A 63 -29.28 45.88 11.70
C PRO A 63 -29.95 44.69 12.40
N VAL A 64 -29.27 43.53 12.45
CA VAL A 64 -29.87 42.27 12.92
C VAL A 64 -29.70 42.14 14.43
N PRO A 65 -30.78 42.19 15.24
CA PRO A 65 -30.66 42.13 16.70
C PRO A 65 -30.20 40.75 17.19
N ASP A 66 -29.42 40.73 18.27
CA ASP A 66 -29.11 39.49 19.01
C ASP A 66 -30.28 39.13 19.94
N LEU A 67 -31.07 38.13 19.55
CA LEU A 67 -32.22 37.67 20.32
C LEU A 67 -31.83 36.94 21.62
N ALA A 68 -30.56 36.55 21.81
CA ALA A 68 -30.09 36.04 23.08
C ALA A 68 -29.90 37.14 24.13
N GLY A 69 -29.83 38.41 23.72
CA GLY A 69 -29.66 39.57 24.59
C GLY A 69 -28.29 39.64 25.30
N LYS A 70 -27.32 38.83 24.89
CA LYS A 70 -25.98 38.71 25.52
C LYS A 70 -24.87 39.33 24.66
N GLY A 71 -25.21 39.99 23.56
CA GLY A 71 -24.29 40.56 22.59
C GLY A 71 -24.84 41.74 21.80
N GLY A 72 -24.05 42.24 20.86
CA GLY A 72 -24.43 43.33 19.96
C GLY A 72 -25.17 42.85 18.69
N ALA A 73 -25.93 43.75 18.09
CA ALA A 73 -26.58 43.53 16.79
C ALA A 73 -25.52 43.36 15.68
N LEU A 74 -25.79 42.48 14.71
CA LEU A 74 -24.96 42.38 13.51
C LEU A 74 -25.18 43.59 12.60
N GLN A 75 -24.09 44.24 12.23
CA GLN A 75 -24.07 45.36 11.31
C GLN A 75 -23.57 44.88 9.94
N PHE A 76 -24.21 45.33 8.86
CA PHE A 76 -23.73 45.04 7.52
C PHE A 76 -22.54 45.94 7.19
N GLU A 77 -21.43 45.32 6.81
CA GLU A 77 -20.20 45.99 6.37
C GLU A 77 -19.92 45.59 4.91
N LEU A 78 -19.89 46.57 4.01
CA LEU A 78 -19.50 46.34 2.63
C LEU A 78 -17.97 46.24 2.53
N VAL A 79 -17.46 45.16 1.94
CA VAL A 79 -16.04 45.03 1.58
C VAL A 79 -15.92 45.17 0.06
N PRO A 80 -15.69 46.38 -0.47
CA PRO A 80 -15.72 46.62 -1.91
C PRO A 80 -14.56 45.91 -2.62
N LYS A 81 -14.83 45.34 -3.80
CA LYS A 81 -13.78 44.83 -4.70
C LYS A 81 -13.61 45.74 -5.91
N ALA A 82 -12.37 46.15 -6.19
CA ALA A 82 -12.05 46.94 -7.37
C ALA A 82 -12.51 46.22 -8.66
N GLY A 83 -13.26 46.94 -9.50
CA GLY A 83 -13.80 46.41 -10.76
C GLY A 83 -15.09 45.58 -10.64
N ALA A 84 -15.61 45.35 -9.42
CA ALA A 84 -16.91 44.72 -9.21
C ALA A 84 -18.02 45.80 -9.04
N PRO A 85 -19.26 45.54 -9.50
CA PRO A 85 -20.37 46.47 -9.25
C PRO A 85 -20.64 46.58 -7.73
N PRO A 86 -20.91 47.78 -7.20
CA PRO A 86 -21.17 47.96 -5.77
C PRO A 86 -22.40 47.15 -5.32
N GLU A 87 -22.22 46.32 -4.29
CA GLU A 87 -23.31 45.52 -3.72
C GLU A 87 -24.16 46.37 -2.77
N THR A 88 -25.47 46.27 -2.92
CA THR A 88 -26.45 46.69 -1.91
C THR A 88 -26.97 45.45 -1.20
N LEU A 89 -27.09 45.51 0.12
CA LEU A 89 -27.62 44.40 0.93
C LEU A 89 -29.02 44.01 0.42
N ARG A 90 -29.20 42.74 0.08
CA ARG A 90 -30.46 42.22 -0.44
C ARG A 90 -31.21 41.47 0.66
N VAL A 91 -32.39 41.95 1.02
CA VAL A 91 -33.37 41.19 1.77
C VAL A 91 -34.11 40.29 0.79
N ILE A 92 -34.13 38.99 1.07
CA ILE A 92 -34.76 37.95 0.27
C ILE A 92 -35.79 37.20 1.10
N GLU A 93 -36.60 36.38 0.44
CA GLU A 93 -37.45 35.41 1.13
C GLU A 93 -36.59 34.31 1.77
N GLY A 94 -36.87 34.01 3.04
CA GLY A 94 -36.18 33.01 3.84
C GLY A 94 -36.69 31.59 3.59
N ARG A 95 -36.66 30.75 4.62
CA ARG A 95 -37.09 29.34 4.50
C ARG A 95 -38.59 29.12 4.29
N TRP A 96 -39.43 30.08 4.68
CA TRP A 96 -40.88 29.98 4.58
C TRP A 96 -41.48 31.29 4.07
N PRO A 97 -42.63 31.23 3.37
CA PRO A 97 -43.34 32.43 2.95
C PRO A 97 -43.59 33.41 4.10
N GLY A 98 -43.19 34.66 3.92
CA GLY A 98 -43.31 35.72 4.92
C GLY A 98 -42.17 35.79 5.94
N LYS A 99 -41.20 34.86 5.93
CA LYS A 99 -39.93 35.01 6.66
C LYS A 99 -38.90 35.69 5.77
N GLN A 100 -38.15 36.64 6.32
CA GLN A 100 -37.05 37.30 5.63
C GLN A 100 -35.70 36.62 5.93
N ALA A 101 -34.81 36.68 4.95
CA ALA A 101 -33.40 36.31 5.02
C ALA A 101 -32.56 37.35 4.26
N VAL A 102 -31.24 37.21 4.28
CA VAL A 102 -30.33 38.12 3.58
C VAL A 102 -29.45 37.37 2.58
N ARG A 103 -29.09 38.01 1.47
CA ARG A 103 -28.06 37.54 0.53
C ARG A 103 -26.80 38.41 0.61
N LEU A 104 -25.65 37.75 0.69
CA LEU A 104 -24.32 38.35 0.80
C LEU A 104 -23.41 37.87 -0.35
N ASP A 105 -22.56 38.75 -0.86
CA ASP A 105 -21.44 38.41 -1.75
C ASP A 105 -20.15 39.18 -1.38
N GLN A 106 -20.16 40.51 -1.57
CA GLN A 106 -19.09 41.44 -1.19
C GLN A 106 -19.17 41.88 0.27
N GLY A 107 -20.37 41.88 0.85
CA GLY A 107 -20.59 42.29 2.23
C GLY A 107 -20.49 41.16 3.26
N THR A 108 -20.28 41.54 4.52
CA THR A 108 -20.36 40.65 5.68
C THR A 108 -21.21 41.28 6.76
N PHE A 109 -21.88 40.47 7.56
CA PHE A 109 -22.47 40.91 8.82
C PHE A 109 -21.46 40.72 9.94
N ALA A 110 -21.14 41.79 10.65
CA ALA A 110 -20.13 41.78 11.70
C ALA A 110 -20.69 42.26 13.05
N ALA A 111 -20.27 41.59 14.12
CA ALA A 111 -20.51 41.98 15.51
C ALA A 111 -19.22 41.86 16.32
N GLU A 112 -19.27 42.30 17.58
CA GLU A 112 -18.19 42.06 18.53
C GLU A 112 -17.97 40.55 18.76
N PRO A 113 -16.71 40.12 18.94
CA PRO A 113 -16.43 38.74 19.30
C PRO A 113 -17.02 38.41 20.68
N PHE A 114 -17.18 37.12 20.96
CA PHE A 114 -17.67 36.62 22.25
C PHE A 114 -16.66 35.67 22.87
N PRO A 115 -16.62 35.57 24.21
CA PRO A 115 -15.74 34.64 24.87
C PRO A 115 -16.16 33.21 24.56
N VAL A 116 -15.19 32.41 24.09
CA VAL A 116 -15.31 30.96 23.97
C VAL A 116 -14.34 30.38 25.00
N ALA A 117 -14.84 29.50 25.86
CA ALA A 117 -14.02 28.77 26.81
C ALA A 117 -13.36 27.59 26.09
N LYS A 118 -13.50 26.36 26.62
CA LYS A 118 -13.03 25.14 25.96
C LYS A 118 -14.16 24.36 25.26
N ALA A 119 -15.32 24.97 25.03
CA ALA A 119 -16.39 24.34 24.28
C ALA A 119 -17.31 25.36 23.61
N PHE A 120 -17.85 25.02 22.44
CA PHE A 120 -18.90 25.80 21.79
C PHE A 120 -19.65 25.00 20.71
N THR A 121 -20.77 25.57 20.27
CA THR A 121 -21.48 25.17 19.06
C THR A 121 -21.78 26.40 18.22
N ALA A 122 -21.53 26.33 16.92
CA ALA A 122 -22.03 27.32 15.97
C ALA A 122 -22.96 26.61 14.97
N ALA A 123 -24.19 27.08 14.85
CA ALA A 123 -25.19 26.54 13.94
C ALA A 123 -25.77 27.65 13.05
N ALA A 124 -26.07 27.33 11.80
CA ALA A 124 -26.65 28.28 10.87
C ALA A 124 -27.55 27.61 9.83
N TRP A 125 -28.58 28.34 9.40
CA TRP A 125 -29.34 28.02 8.21
C TRP A 125 -28.86 28.88 7.04
N VAL A 126 -28.27 28.21 6.05
CA VAL A 126 -27.60 28.84 4.91
C VAL A 126 -28.02 28.22 3.59
N ARG A 127 -27.91 28.98 2.51
CA ARG A 127 -28.05 28.51 1.13
C ARG A 127 -27.01 29.22 0.26
N THR A 128 -26.17 28.45 -0.44
CA THR A 128 -25.14 29.02 -1.32
C THR A 128 -25.61 29.08 -2.78
N HIS A 129 -24.99 29.93 -3.59
CA HIS A 129 -25.25 30.08 -5.03
C HIS A 129 -23.94 30.08 -5.84
N GLY A 130 -22.92 29.40 -5.34
CA GLY A 130 -21.59 29.36 -5.95
C GLY A 130 -20.58 30.35 -5.33
N PRO A 131 -19.38 30.44 -5.96
CA PRO A 131 -18.29 31.27 -5.46
C PRO A 131 -18.63 32.75 -5.58
N GLY A 132 -18.28 33.52 -4.55
CA GLY A 132 -18.45 34.97 -4.53
C GLY A 132 -17.35 35.70 -5.28
N VAL A 133 -17.43 37.04 -5.26
CA VAL A 133 -16.53 37.89 -6.02
C VAL A 133 -15.13 37.97 -5.40
N HIS A 134 -14.97 37.84 -4.08
CA HIS A 134 -13.67 37.87 -3.42
C HIS A 134 -12.98 36.52 -3.54
N ARG A 135 -11.69 36.54 -3.86
CA ARG A 135 -10.86 35.35 -4.06
C ARG A 135 -9.96 35.14 -2.84
N GLY A 136 -9.74 33.89 -2.47
CA GLY A 136 -8.84 33.51 -1.38
C GLY A 136 -7.37 33.58 -1.80
N ASN A 137 -6.51 33.06 -0.93
CA ASN A 137 -5.09 32.89 -1.24
C ASN A 137 -4.91 32.07 -2.53
N ASN A 138 -3.89 32.39 -3.32
CA ASN A 138 -3.60 31.77 -4.61
C ASN A 138 -4.79 31.82 -5.60
N ASP A 139 -5.58 32.89 -5.53
CA ASP A 139 -6.75 33.12 -6.40
C ASP A 139 -7.84 32.03 -6.28
N SER A 140 -7.91 31.35 -5.12
CA SER A 140 -8.92 30.32 -4.86
C SER A 140 -10.35 30.89 -4.94
N THR A 141 -11.26 30.10 -5.51
CA THR A 141 -12.70 30.38 -5.57
C THR A 141 -13.44 29.97 -4.29
N ASP A 142 -12.74 29.41 -3.32
CA ASP A 142 -13.34 28.90 -2.09
C ASP A 142 -13.85 30.04 -1.17
N GLY A 143 -14.89 29.76 -0.37
CA GLY A 143 -15.63 30.76 0.38
C GLY A 143 -15.63 30.57 1.91
N THR A 144 -15.76 31.68 2.65
CA THR A 144 -16.06 31.64 4.11
C THR A 144 -17.55 31.82 4.37
N LEU A 145 -18.10 31.03 5.31
CA LEU A 145 -19.51 31.09 5.71
C LEU A 145 -19.69 31.79 7.07
N LEU A 146 -18.87 31.41 8.06
CA LEU A 146 -18.90 31.93 9.42
C LEU A 146 -17.46 32.07 9.94
N SER A 147 -17.18 33.08 10.74
CA SER A 147 -15.90 33.16 11.44
C SER A 147 -15.97 33.99 12.72
N ILE A 148 -15.07 33.70 13.65
CA ILE A 148 -14.69 34.63 14.71
C ILE A 148 -13.18 34.85 14.62
N GLY A 149 -12.74 36.10 14.67
CA GLY A 149 -11.34 36.44 14.37
C GLY A 149 -11.02 36.25 12.89
N VAL A 150 -9.82 35.74 12.58
CA VAL A 150 -9.46 35.31 11.22
C VAL A 150 -9.69 33.82 11.01
N GLY A 151 -9.90 33.05 12.08
CA GLY A 151 -10.17 31.62 12.06
C GLY A 151 -8.99 30.71 11.73
N TYR A 152 -7.80 31.29 11.52
CA TYR A 152 -6.57 30.56 11.18
C TYR A 152 -5.46 30.73 12.23
N TRP A 153 -5.19 31.97 12.65
CA TRP A 153 -4.21 32.27 13.71
C TRP A 153 -4.86 32.47 15.08
N ASP A 154 -6.15 32.77 15.09
CA ASP A 154 -7.00 32.94 16.25
C ASP A 154 -8.43 32.51 15.90
N GLY A 155 -9.28 32.38 16.91
CA GLY A 155 -10.70 32.12 16.75
C GLY A 155 -11.01 30.81 16.00
N TRP A 156 -12.05 30.84 15.15
CA TRP A 156 -12.47 29.71 14.34
C TRP A 156 -13.20 30.16 13.08
N ARG A 157 -13.30 29.28 12.06
CA ARG A 157 -14.09 29.55 10.85
C ARG A 157 -14.71 28.29 10.25
N VAL A 158 -15.79 28.49 9.50
CA VAL A 158 -16.44 27.48 8.67
C VAL A 158 -16.39 27.92 7.22
N THR A 159 -15.92 27.04 6.34
CA THR A 159 -15.61 27.33 4.93
C THR A 159 -16.29 26.33 4.00
N VAL A 160 -16.35 26.69 2.71
CA VAL A 160 -16.86 25.82 1.63
C VAL A 160 -15.93 25.90 0.43
N ARG A 161 -15.64 24.74 -0.18
CA ARG A 161 -14.86 24.67 -1.42
C ARG A 161 -15.74 24.60 -2.65
N PHE A 162 -15.33 25.25 -3.73
CA PHE A 162 -16.05 25.21 -5.02
C PHE A 162 -15.21 24.54 -6.12
N PRO A 163 -15.83 23.76 -7.03
CA PRO A 163 -17.26 23.46 -7.15
C PRO A 163 -17.72 22.26 -6.29
N SER A 164 -16.85 21.68 -5.46
CA SER A 164 -17.15 20.43 -4.75
C SER A 164 -18.25 20.56 -3.69
N GLY A 165 -18.46 21.75 -3.12
CA GLY A 165 -19.34 21.98 -1.99
C GLY A 165 -18.78 21.45 -0.67
N GLN A 166 -17.51 21.03 -0.61
CA GLN A 166 -16.94 20.44 0.59
C GLN A 166 -16.83 21.47 1.71
N LEU A 167 -17.44 21.18 2.86
CA LEU A 167 -17.39 22.02 4.06
C LEU A 167 -16.09 21.79 4.84
N GLY A 168 -15.54 22.85 5.42
CA GLY A 168 -14.40 22.81 6.34
C GLY A 168 -14.71 23.51 7.66
N PHE A 169 -14.16 23.01 8.76
CA PHE A 169 -14.21 23.65 10.08
C PHE A 169 -12.80 23.73 10.66
N GLU A 170 -12.35 24.95 10.96
CA GLU A 170 -10.99 25.23 11.43
C GLU A 170 -11.01 26.00 12.75
N ILE A 171 -10.10 25.64 13.66
CA ILE A 171 -9.79 26.38 14.89
C ILE A 171 -8.38 26.94 14.77
N GLY A 172 -8.26 28.26 14.95
CA GLY A 172 -7.02 28.98 14.77
C GLY A 172 -6.03 28.76 15.91
N ARG A 173 -4.72 28.77 15.58
CA ARG A 173 -3.63 28.61 16.55
C ARG A 173 -2.55 29.68 16.32
N PRO A 174 -1.82 30.16 17.34
CA PRO A 174 -0.84 31.23 17.17
C PRO A 174 0.32 30.78 16.28
N ALA A 175 0.81 31.67 15.43
CA ALA A 175 1.99 31.42 14.59
C ALA A 175 3.20 31.00 15.46
N PRO A 176 4.04 30.05 15.01
CA PRO A 176 4.08 29.47 13.66
C PRO A 176 3.17 28.23 13.45
N VAL A 177 2.31 27.90 14.42
CA VAL A 177 1.47 26.70 14.36
C VAL A 177 0.23 26.96 13.49
N ASN A 178 0.08 26.25 12.38
CA ASN A 178 -1.09 26.37 11.48
C ASN A 178 -2.41 26.05 12.20
N ALA A 179 -3.56 26.46 11.68
CA ALA A 179 -4.86 26.03 12.20
C ALA A 179 -5.00 24.50 12.26
N VAL A 180 -5.88 24.00 13.13
CA VAL A 180 -6.36 22.62 13.08
C VAL A 180 -7.69 22.60 12.33
N GLY A 181 -7.86 21.69 11.39
CA GLY A 181 -9.02 21.66 10.50
C GLY A 181 -9.57 20.26 10.30
N ILE A 182 -10.90 20.18 10.18
CA ILE A 182 -11.62 18.99 9.72
C ILE A 182 -12.44 19.33 8.46
N SER A 183 -12.62 18.34 7.58
CA SER A 183 -13.41 18.48 6.36
C SER A 183 -14.61 17.54 6.37
N GLY A 184 -15.70 17.96 5.75
CA GLY A 184 -16.90 17.15 5.56
C GLY A 184 -16.82 16.19 4.37
N GLU A 185 -17.46 15.04 4.49
CA GLU A 185 -17.61 14.03 3.41
C GLU A 185 -18.81 14.31 2.49
N ALA A 186 -19.79 15.09 2.95
CA ALA A 186 -20.99 15.43 2.19
C ALA A 186 -20.92 16.88 1.65
N PRO A 187 -21.30 17.12 0.38
CA PRO A 187 -21.28 18.46 -0.20
C PRO A 187 -22.45 19.31 0.31
N LEU A 188 -22.19 20.59 0.58
CA LEU A 188 -23.21 21.64 0.66
C LEU A 188 -23.65 21.99 -0.77
N ARG A 189 -24.93 21.80 -1.11
CA ARG A 189 -25.43 22.02 -2.47
C ARG A 189 -26.00 23.42 -2.64
N ASP A 190 -25.68 24.04 -3.77
CA ASP A 190 -26.20 25.35 -4.11
C ASP A 190 -27.72 25.33 -4.34
N GLY A 191 -28.37 26.46 -4.07
CA GLY A 191 -29.78 26.69 -4.34
C GLY A 191 -30.76 26.11 -3.33
N ILE A 192 -30.30 25.41 -2.28
CA ILE A 192 -31.18 24.86 -1.23
C ILE A 192 -30.75 25.25 0.18
N TRP A 193 -31.72 25.33 1.08
CA TRP A 193 -31.49 25.62 2.50
C TRP A 193 -30.97 24.39 3.25
N HIS A 194 -29.84 24.57 3.93
CA HIS A 194 -29.19 23.57 4.77
C HIS A 194 -29.01 24.06 6.20
N HIS A 195 -29.09 23.12 7.15
CA HIS A 195 -28.68 23.35 8.52
C HIS A 195 -27.22 22.92 8.69
N LEU A 196 -26.34 23.87 8.89
CA LEU A 196 -24.93 23.65 9.21
C LEU A 196 -24.74 23.73 10.72
N ALA A 197 -23.94 22.84 11.31
CA ALA A 197 -23.45 23.03 12.66
C ALA A 197 -22.01 22.54 12.84
N CYS A 198 -21.22 23.20 13.66
CA CYS A 198 -19.96 22.67 14.16
C CYS A 198 -19.90 22.74 15.68
N THR A 199 -19.25 21.75 16.29
CA THR A 199 -19.04 21.69 17.73
C THR A 199 -17.59 21.43 18.05
N TRP A 200 -17.16 21.96 19.19
CA TRP A 200 -15.92 21.56 19.84
C TRP A 200 -16.17 21.45 21.33
N ASP A 201 -15.84 20.32 21.93
CA ASP A 201 -16.05 20.06 23.38
C ASP A 201 -14.76 20.22 24.21
N GLY A 202 -13.69 20.69 23.57
CA GLY A 202 -12.37 20.85 24.18
C GLY A 202 -11.45 19.65 23.97
N ARG A 203 -11.96 18.60 23.30
CA ARG A 203 -11.19 17.43 22.90
C ARG A 203 -11.48 17.01 21.47
N GLN A 204 -12.72 17.13 21.01
CA GLN A 204 -13.17 16.64 19.70
C GLN A 204 -13.91 17.75 18.95
N MET A 205 -13.53 17.92 17.69
CA MET A 205 -14.18 18.79 16.71
C MET A 205 -15.14 17.94 15.88
N CYS A 206 -16.37 18.43 15.67
CA CYS A 206 -17.37 17.78 14.82
C CYS A 206 -18.00 18.78 13.86
N LEU A 207 -18.34 18.31 12.67
CA LEU A 207 -19.01 19.06 11.62
C LEU A 207 -20.27 18.30 11.17
N TYR A 208 -21.39 19.02 11.13
CA TYR A 208 -22.71 18.48 10.85
C TYR A 208 -23.37 19.24 9.71
N LEU A 209 -24.09 18.48 8.86
CA LEU A 209 -24.94 19.00 7.80
C LEU A 209 -26.31 18.34 7.89
N ASP A 210 -27.37 19.14 7.96
CA ASP A 210 -28.76 18.74 8.12
C ASP A 210 -29.00 17.81 9.33
N GLY A 211 -28.21 18.01 10.38
CA GLY A 211 -28.25 17.22 11.61
C GLY A 211 -27.41 15.93 11.56
N LEU A 212 -26.76 15.63 10.44
CA LEU A 212 -25.92 14.45 10.25
C LEU A 212 -24.45 14.79 10.45
N LEU A 213 -23.72 13.92 11.16
CA LEU A 213 -22.27 14.04 11.30
C LEU A 213 -21.60 13.74 9.95
N ILE A 214 -20.83 14.71 9.44
CA ILE A 214 -20.14 14.63 8.14
C ILE A 214 -18.62 14.74 8.25
N GLY A 215 -18.09 15.15 9.41
CA GLY A 215 -16.65 15.16 9.69
C GLY A 215 -16.39 15.23 11.19
N GLN A 216 -15.31 14.60 11.66
CA GLN A 216 -14.85 14.66 13.05
C GLN A 216 -13.33 14.56 13.13
N GLY A 217 -12.73 15.12 14.19
CA GLY A 217 -11.29 15.04 14.45
C GLY A 217 -10.94 15.48 15.87
N ASP A 218 -9.81 15.00 16.38
CA ASP A 218 -9.38 15.30 17.75
C ASP A 218 -8.60 16.62 17.82
N TYR A 219 -8.97 17.47 18.77
CA TYR A 219 -8.23 18.66 19.18
C TYR A 219 -8.42 18.94 20.66
N ALA A 220 -7.43 18.56 21.47
CA ALA A 220 -7.41 18.81 22.92
C ALA A 220 -6.65 20.09 23.33
N GLY A 221 -6.16 20.86 22.35
CA GLY A 221 -5.37 22.07 22.56
C GLY A 221 -6.17 23.24 23.11
N ASP A 222 -5.47 24.35 23.37
CA ASP A 222 -6.11 25.56 23.89
C ASP A 222 -6.82 26.35 22.78
N TYR A 223 -7.88 27.05 23.17
CA TYR A 223 -8.55 28.01 22.29
C TYR A 223 -7.78 29.33 22.30
N THR A 224 -7.45 29.85 21.12
CA THR A 224 -6.85 31.18 20.98
C THR A 224 -7.95 32.20 20.71
N PRO A 225 -8.29 33.10 21.67
CA PRO A 225 -9.30 34.11 21.44
C PRO A 225 -8.91 35.05 20.30
N PRO A 226 -9.89 35.60 19.57
CA PRO A 226 -9.63 36.61 18.54
C PRO A 226 -8.88 37.82 19.12
N ALA A 227 -8.01 38.45 18.31
CA ALA A 227 -7.36 39.70 18.68
C ALA A 227 -8.39 40.80 19.07
N PRO A 228 -8.00 41.86 19.80
CA PRO A 228 -8.92 42.94 20.20
C PRO A 228 -9.66 43.62 19.03
N THR A 229 -9.11 43.58 17.83
CA THR A 229 -9.72 44.08 16.58
C THR A 229 -10.51 43.02 15.81
N GLY A 230 -10.51 41.77 16.30
CA GLY A 230 -11.23 40.65 15.73
C GLY A 230 -12.75 40.86 15.81
N ARG A 231 -13.48 40.19 14.92
CA ARG A 231 -14.94 40.31 14.81
C ARG A 231 -15.56 38.92 14.68
N PHE A 232 -16.81 38.77 15.13
CA PHE A 232 -17.65 37.67 14.68
C PHE A 232 -18.29 38.08 13.35
N ARG A 233 -18.18 37.23 12.33
CA ARG A 233 -18.64 37.50 10.97
C ARG A 233 -19.51 36.38 10.44
N VAL A 234 -20.56 36.80 9.74
CA VAL A 234 -21.38 35.96 8.87
C VAL A 234 -21.09 36.39 7.43
N GLY A 235 -20.60 35.46 6.60
CA GLY A 235 -20.06 35.72 5.27
C GLY A 235 -18.54 35.92 5.24
N TYR A 236 -18.07 36.77 4.32
CA TYR A 236 -16.64 36.93 4.00
C TYR A 236 -15.79 37.37 5.21
N ALA A 237 -14.77 36.57 5.55
CA ALA A 237 -13.90 36.83 6.70
C ALA A 237 -12.69 37.73 6.41
N ASN A 238 -12.43 38.04 5.13
CA ASN A 238 -11.29 38.85 4.68
C ASN A 238 -9.92 38.31 5.13
N SER A 239 -9.76 36.98 5.14
CA SER A 239 -8.49 36.33 5.48
C SER A 239 -8.38 34.91 4.92
N GLY A 240 -7.43 34.67 4.01
CA GLY A 240 -7.05 33.35 3.50
C GLY A 240 -8.04 32.69 2.52
N TRP A 241 -9.35 32.83 2.76
CA TRP A 241 -10.44 32.30 1.94
C TRP A 241 -11.23 33.44 1.30
N GLY A 242 -11.84 33.19 0.14
CA GLY A 242 -12.68 34.13 -0.59
C GLY A 242 -14.10 34.27 -0.03
N SER A 243 -14.99 34.92 -0.78
CA SER A 243 -16.42 35.01 -0.46
C SER A 243 -17.24 33.93 -1.17
N ALA A 244 -18.43 33.66 -0.66
CA ALA A 244 -19.45 32.84 -1.31
C ALA A 244 -20.71 33.69 -1.52
N VAL A 245 -21.45 33.46 -2.60
CA VAL A 245 -22.79 34.04 -2.73
C VAL A 245 -23.70 33.29 -1.76
N LEU A 246 -24.01 33.93 -0.63
CA LEU A 246 -24.53 33.28 0.57
C LEU A 246 -25.85 33.89 1.02
N ASP A 247 -26.91 33.08 1.03
CA ASP A 247 -28.15 33.37 1.74
C ASP A 247 -28.05 32.89 3.19
N VAL A 248 -28.49 33.72 4.14
CA VAL A 248 -28.49 33.38 5.58
C VAL A 248 -29.85 33.71 6.19
N ASP A 249 -30.42 32.73 6.88
CA ASP A 249 -31.75 32.83 7.51
C ASP A 249 -31.66 32.85 9.04
N GLU A 250 -30.72 32.10 9.63
CA GLU A 250 -30.61 31.94 11.08
C GLU A 250 -29.18 31.61 11.48
N VAL A 251 -28.68 32.16 12.58
CA VAL A 251 -27.38 31.83 13.18
C VAL A 251 -27.51 31.75 14.70
N ALA A 252 -27.12 30.63 15.30
CA ALA A 252 -27.15 30.38 16.74
C ALA A 252 -25.78 29.94 17.25
N ILE A 253 -25.32 30.53 18.36
CA ILE A 253 -24.05 30.20 19.00
C ILE A 253 -24.31 29.80 20.44
N TYR A 254 -23.73 28.68 20.88
CA TYR A 254 -23.83 28.16 22.25
C TYR A 254 -22.46 28.08 22.92
N SER A 255 -22.43 28.27 24.24
CA SER A 255 -21.22 28.18 25.09
C SER A 255 -20.82 26.74 25.45
N ARG A 256 -21.48 25.75 24.84
CA ARG A 256 -21.25 24.31 25.03
C ARG A 256 -21.29 23.58 23.69
N ALA A 257 -20.66 22.42 23.62
CA ALA A 257 -20.89 21.48 22.53
C ALA A 257 -22.26 20.83 22.70
N LEU A 258 -23.16 21.02 21.74
CA LEU A 258 -24.45 20.33 21.69
C LEU A 258 -24.22 18.85 21.36
N ALA A 259 -24.98 17.97 22.00
CA ALA A 259 -24.95 16.55 21.69
C ALA A 259 -25.49 16.28 20.27
N PRO A 260 -25.08 15.20 19.59
CA PRO A 260 -25.55 14.89 18.23
C PRO A 260 -27.08 14.88 18.07
N MET A 261 -27.80 14.42 19.10
CA MET A 261 -29.27 14.44 19.09
C MET A 261 -29.88 15.84 19.21
N GLU A 262 -29.25 16.75 19.95
CA GLU A 262 -29.68 18.14 20.04
C GLU A 262 -29.51 18.84 18.69
N ILE A 263 -28.39 18.57 17.99
CA ILE A 263 -28.13 19.09 16.65
C ILE A 263 -29.12 18.51 15.63
N LEU A 264 -29.41 17.22 15.71
CA LEU A 264 -30.41 16.59 14.86
C LEU A 264 -31.80 17.22 15.10
N GLN A 265 -32.18 17.43 16.36
CA GLN A 265 -33.46 18.05 16.69
C GLN A 265 -33.50 19.52 16.28
N ALA A 266 -32.41 20.26 16.34
CA ALA A 266 -32.33 21.63 15.82
C ALA A 266 -32.54 21.70 14.30
N ALA A 267 -31.94 20.77 13.55
CA ALA A 267 -32.11 20.66 12.10
C ALA A 267 -33.54 20.26 11.67
N HIS A 268 -34.26 19.55 12.55
CA HIS A 268 -35.60 19.01 12.29
C HIS A 268 -36.59 19.36 13.42
N PHE A 269 -36.57 20.60 13.92
CA PHE A 269 -37.33 21.01 15.12
C PHE A 269 -38.84 20.77 15.03
N TYR A 270 -39.38 20.73 13.81
CA TYR A 270 -40.78 20.49 13.49
C TYR A 270 -41.16 19.00 13.47
N ALA A 271 -40.19 18.09 13.62
CA ALA A 271 -40.36 16.65 13.70
C ALA A 271 -40.18 16.20 15.16
N PRO A 272 -41.25 16.20 15.99
CA PRO A 272 -41.15 15.82 17.38
C PRO A 272 -40.74 14.35 17.54
N LEU A 273 -39.97 14.07 18.58
CA LEU A 273 -39.37 12.77 18.87
C LEU A 273 -39.69 12.39 20.32
N GLY A 274 -40.34 11.25 20.53
CA GLY A 274 -40.56 10.72 21.87
C GLY A 274 -39.27 10.14 22.47
N ASP A 275 -39.12 10.20 23.80
CA ASP A 275 -37.89 9.84 24.52
C ASP A 275 -37.33 8.46 24.17
N ALA A 276 -38.20 7.45 24.05
CA ALA A 276 -37.80 6.09 23.70
C ALA A 276 -37.22 5.97 22.28
N VAL A 277 -37.76 6.74 21.33
CA VAL A 277 -37.27 6.78 19.94
C VAL A 277 -35.99 7.60 19.87
N ALA A 278 -35.90 8.71 20.62
CA ALA A 278 -34.71 9.54 20.72
C ALA A 278 -33.52 8.76 21.28
N SER A 279 -33.73 7.97 22.33
CA SER A 279 -32.70 7.10 22.91
C SER A 279 -32.17 6.07 21.90
N ARG A 280 -33.06 5.43 21.12
CA ARG A 280 -32.66 4.48 20.05
C ARG A 280 -31.88 5.17 18.94
N PHE A 281 -32.30 6.36 18.54
CA PHE A 281 -31.62 7.15 17.51
C PHE A 281 -30.22 7.57 17.98
N ALA A 282 -30.10 8.02 19.24
CA ALA A 282 -28.83 8.36 19.87
C ALA A 282 -27.86 7.17 19.89
N GLY A 283 -28.33 5.98 20.29
CA GLY A 283 -27.51 4.77 20.27
C GLY A 283 -27.06 4.38 18.87
N ALA A 284 -27.92 4.52 17.86
CA ALA A 284 -27.57 4.27 16.47
C ALA A 284 -26.50 5.25 15.94
N LEU A 285 -26.63 6.54 16.27
CA LEU A 285 -25.62 7.56 15.94
C LEU A 285 -24.30 7.31 16.66
N ALA A 286 -24.33 6.89 17.93
CA ALA A 286 -23.13 6.57 18.70
C ALA A 286 -22.32 5.44 18.05
N HIS A 287 -22.98 4.35 17.62
CA HIS A 287 -22.33 3.29 16.86
C HIS A 287 -21.71 3.82 15.55
N LEU A 288 -22.40 4.71 14.85
CA LEU A 288 -21.89 5.29 13.60
C LEU A 288 -20.66 6.17 13.85
N SER A 289 -20.68 7.02 14.87
CA SER A 289 -19.55 7.86 15.30
C SER A 289 -18.34 7.04 15.77
N ALA A 290 -18.59 5.90 16.42
CA ALA A 290 -17.57 4.93 16.83
C ALA A 290 -17.07 4.03 15.68
N ARG A 291 -17.57 4.22 14.44
CA ARG A 291 -17.26 3.39 13.25
C ARG A 291 -17.66 1.91 13.40
N GLU A 292 -18.61 1.60 14.28
CA GLU A 292 -19.18 0.27 14.47
C GLU A 292 -20.29 0.01 13.43
N HIS A 293 -19.94 0.02 12.15
CA HIS A 293 -20.89 0.11 11.03
C HIS A 293 -21.96 -0.99 11.02
N ALA A 294 -21.61 -2.23 11.37
CA ALA A 294 -22.57 -3.33 11.46
C ALA A 294 -23.60 -3.13 12.59
N ALA A 295 -23.15 -2.64 13.75
CA ALA A 295 -24.03 -2.30 14.86
C ALA A 295 -24.92 -1.12 14.51
N ALA A 296 -24.34 -0.07 13.90
CA ALA A 296 -25.07 1.10 13.42
C ALA A 296 -26.18 0.71 12.42
N ALA A 297 -25.88 -0.12 11.41
CA ALA A 297 -26.87 -0.54 10.42
C ALA A 297 -28.03 -1.34 11.05
N ARG A 298 -27.75 -2.22 12.02
CA ARG A 298 -28.78 -2.94 12.77
C ARG A 298 -29.62 -2.01 13.66
N ALA A 299 -28.98 -1.05 14.33
CA ALA A 299 -29.63 -0.08 15.20
C ALA A 299 -30.59 0.83 14.40
N PHE A 300 -30.14 1.39 13.27
CA PHE A 300 -31.00 2.18 12.38
C PHE A 300 -32.14 1.35 11.76
N ALA A 301 -31.92 0.07 11.47
CA ALA A 301 -33.01 -0.82 11.07
C ALA A 301 -34.09 -0.94 12.18
N GLY A 302 -33.68 -0.92 13.46
CA GLY A 302 -34.59 -0.86 14.61
C GLY A 302 -35.37 0.44 14.73
N VAL A 303 -34.72 1.58 14.46
CA VAL A 303 -35.36 2.89 14.39
C VAL A 303 -36.42 2.92 13.27
N LEU A 304 -36.10 2.39 12.09
CA LEU A 304 -37.01 2.37 10.94
C LEU A 304 -38.27 1.51 11.15
N ARG A 305 -38.25 0.57 12.10
CA ARG A 305 -39.42 -0.26 12.47
C ARG A 305 -40.47 0.49 13.30
N GLN A 306 -40.17 1.69 13.81
CA GLN A 306 -41.17 2.48 14.54
C GLN A 306 -42.25 2.98 13.57
N THR A 307 -43.52 2.81 13.92
CA THR A 307 -44.68 3.13 13.08
C THR A 307 -45.03 4.61 13.06
N ASP A 308 -44.62 5.35 14.09
CA ASP A 308 -44.91 6.76 14.35
C ASP A 308 -43.73 7.71 14.01
N LEU A 309 -42.65 7.20 13.42
CA LEU A 309 -41.48 8.00 13.09
C LEU A 309 -41.80 9.03 11.98
N HIS A 310 -41.61 10.31 12.30
CA HIS A 310 -41.81 11.43 11.37
C HIS A 310 -41.02 11.21 10.05
N PRO A 311 -41.57 11.55 8.87
CA PRO A 311 -40.93 11.29 7.58
C PRO A 311 -39.48 11.80 7.45
N HIS A 312 -39.16 12.95 8.04
CA HIS A 312 -37.80 13.52 8.01
C HIS A 312 -36.81 12.67 8.82
N LEU A 313 -37.18 12.25 10.01
CA LEU A 313 -36.35 11.39 10.86
C LEU A 313 -36.21 9.99 10.26
N ARG A 314 -37.25 9.51 9.58
CA ARG A 314 -37.18 8.30 8.77
C ARG A 314 -36.16 8.47 7.64
N ALA A 315 -36.13 9.61 6.97
CA ALA A 315 -35.14 9.89 5.93
C ALA A 315 -33.71 9.94 6.47
N VAL A 316 -33.49 10.63 7.59
CA VAL A 316 -32.21 10.67 8.31
C VAL A 316 -31.75 9.25 8.67
N ALA A 317 -32.61 8.42 9.24
CA ALA A 317 -32.27 7.05 9.61
C ALA A 317 -31.88 6.19 8.40
N ARG A 318 -32.56 6.36 7.25
CA ARG A 318 -32.18 5.68 6.00
C ARG A 318 -30.85 6.16 5.44
N LEU A 319 -30.59 7.48 5.43
CA LEU A 319 -29.29 8.03 5.01
C LEU A 319 -28.14 7.44 5.85
N CYS A 320 -28.28 7.44 7.18
CA CYS A 320 -27.29 6.86 8.09
C CYS A 320 -27.12 5.35 7.90
N ARG A 321 -28.23 4.61 7.78
CA ARG A 321 -28.17 3.16 7.53
C ARG A 321 -27.49 2.86 6.20
N GLY A 322 -27.81 3.61 5.15
CA GLY A 322 -27.18 3.49 3.84
C GLY A 322 -25.67 3.73 3.91
N ARG A 323 -25.21 4.78 4.60
CA ARG A 323 -23.77 5.02 4.86
C ARG A 323 -23.11 3.86 5.62
N ALA A 324 -23.78 3.34 6.66
CA ALA A 324 -23.27 2.21 7.42
C ALA A 324 -23.20 0.91 6.60
N LEU A 325 -24.16 0.67 5.70
CA LEU A 325 -24.16 -0.47 4.77
C LEU A 325 -23.09 -0.31 3.69
N GLN A 326 -22.92 0.91 3.17
CA GLN A 326 -21.84 1.24 2.23
C GLN A 326 -20.46 0.98 2.86
N ALA A 327 -20.26 1.38 4.12
CA ALA A 327 -19.03 1.11 4.86
C ALA A 327 -18.82 -0.40 5.10
N GLN A 328 -19.89 -1.18 5.21
CA GLN A 328 -19.87 -2.66 5.23
C GLN A 328 -19.76 -3.30 3.83
N ARG A 329 -19.65 -2.50 2.76
CA ARG A 329 -19.59 -2.93 1.35
C ARG A 329 -20.86 -3.62 0.84
N ASP A 330 -21.99 -3.48 1.53
CA ASP A 330 -23.30 -3.87 1.01
C ASP A 330 -23.92 -2.74 0.19
N LEU A 331 -23.34 -2.51 -1.00
CA LEU A 331 -23.72 -1.40 -1.89
C LEU A 331 -25.15 -1.52 -2.41
N ARG A 332 -25.64 -2.76 -2.60
CA ARG A 332 -27.01 -3.01 -3.07
C ARG A 332 -28.02 -2.62 -2.00
N ALA A 333 -27.80 -3.01 -0.74
CA ALA A 333 -28.68 -2.60 0.35
C ALA A 333 -28.56 -1.09 0.62
N ALA A 334 -27.35 -0.52 0.56
CA ALA A 334 -27.15 0.92 0.69
C ALA A 334 -27.93 1.73 -0.37
N ALA A 335 -27.81 1.34 -1.65
CA ALA A 335 -28.59 1.94 -2.73
C ALA A 335 -30.09 1.76 -2.53
N GLY A 336 -30.52 0.62 -1.98
CA GLY A 336 -31.91 0.36 -1.60
C GLY A 336 -32.43 1.30 -0.49
N GLU A 337 -31.58 1.74 0.44
CA GLU A 337 -31.98 2.71 1.47
C GLU A 337 -32.16 4.12 0.90
N TRP A 338 -31.24 4.56 0.04
CA TRP A 338 -31.29 5.91 -0.56
C TRP A 338 -32.38 6.04 -1.61
N SER A 339 -32.69 4.98 -2.35
CA SER A 339 -33.72 5.00 -3.38
C SER A 339 -35.12 5.30 -2.85
N VAL A 340 -35.46 4.75 -1.67
CA VAL A 340 -36.74 5.00 -1.01
C VAL A 340 -36.95 6.49 -0.76
N LEU A 341 -35.87 7.26 -0.57
CA LEU A 341 -35.94 8.70 -0.27
C LEU A 341 -36.30 9.54 -1.50
N LEU A 342 -35.95 9.09 -2.70
CA LEU A 342 -36.29 9.80 -3.94
C LEU A 342 -37.81 9.81 -4.19
N GLU A 343 -38.52 8.81 -3.66
CA GLU A 343 -39.95 8.59 -3.92
C GLU A 343 -40.82 8.89 -2.70
N LEU A 344 -40.23 9.25 -1.56
CA LEU A 344 -40.98 9.49 -0.33
C LEU A 344 -41.81 10.79 -0.46
N PRO A 345 -43.15 10.72 -0.38
CA PRO A 345 -44.00 11.91 -0.50
C PRO A 345 -43.75 12.89 0.64
N GLY A 346 -43.79 14.19 0.35
CA GLY A 346 -43.68 15.25 1.37
C GLY A 346 -42.30 15.42 2.01
N LEU A 347 -41.25 14.79 1.46
CA LEU A 347 -39.88 14.99 1.92
C LEU A 347 -39.26 16.28 1.35
N PRO A 348 -38.45 17.05 2.10
CA PRO A 348 -37.66 18.15 1.58
C PRO A 348 -36.61 17.76 0.55
N ASP A 349 -36.24 18.74 -0.28
CA ASP A 349 -35.24 18.62 -1.32
C ASP A 349 -33.87 18.21 -0.80
N ARG A 350 -33.45 18.74 0.36
CA ARG A 350 -32.14 18.41 0.95
C ARG A 350 -31.94 16.91 1.19
N HIS A 351 -32.99 16.19 1.61
CA HIS A 351 -32.88 14.75 1.85
C HIS A 351 -32.88 13.95 0.55
N ARG A 352 -33.69 14.37 -0.44
CA ARG A 352 -33.67 13.76 -1.77
C ARG A 352 -32.33 13.97 -2.46
N ARG A 353 -31.75 15.17 -2.35
CA ARG A 353 -30.44 15.51 -2.89
C ARG A 353 -29.32 14.74 -2.22
N ALA A 354 -29.33 14.63 -0.89
CA ALA A 354 -28.35 13.79 -0.18
C ALA A 354 -28.41 12.32 -0.64
N ALA A 355 -29.62 11.76 -0.82
CA ALA A 355 -29.80 10.42 -1.35
C ALA A 355 -29.34 10.28 -2.81
N LEU A 356 -29.69 11.25 -3.66
CA LEU A 356 -29.26 11.31 -5.06
C LEU A 356 -27.74 11.39 -5.17
N ASP A 357 -27.09 12.21 -4.34
CA ASP A 357 -25.63 12.37 -4.34
C ASP A 357 -24.91 11.06 -4.03
N HIS A 358 -25.39 10.32 -3.03
CA HIS A 358 -24.86 9.00 -2.73
C HIS A 358 -25.05 8.02 -3.90
N LEU A 359 -26.20 8.04 -4.58
CA LEU A 359 -26.45 7.20 -5.76
C LEU A 359 -25.56 7.61 -6.96
N LEU A 360 -25.45 8.91 -7.26
CA LEU A 360 -24.59 9.46 -8.31
C LEU A 360 -23.11 9.15 -8.05
N GLN A 361 -22.69 9.15 -6.80
CA GLN A 361 -21.35 8.73 -6.41
C GLN A 361 -21.10 7.27 -6.75
N LEU A 362 -22.05 6.35 -6.47
CA LEU A 362 -21.92 4.95 -6.88
C LEU A 362 -21.80 4.81 -8.40
N PHE A 363 -22.58 5.56 -9.19
CA PHE A 363 -22.49 5.55 -10.65
C PHE A 363 -21.12 6.04 -11.14
N ARG A 364 -20.64 7.18 -10.62
CA ARG A 364 -19.35 7.77 -11.01
C ARG A 364 -18.16 6.90 -10.61
N GLN A 365 -18.25 6.17 -9.50
CA GLN A 365 -17.22 5.23 -9.05
C GLN A 365 -17.27 3.87 -9.77
N GLY A 366 -18.17 3.69 -10.74
CA GLY A 366 -18.29 2.45 -11.51
C GLY A 366 -18.95 1.29 -10.77
N ALA A 367 -19.40 1.51 -9.53
CA ALA A 367 -20.12 0.53 -8.71
C ALA A 367 -21.64 0.60 -8.86
N GLY A 368 -22.13 1.46 -9.75
CA GLY A 368 -23.56 1.71 -9.93
C GLY A 368 -24.31 0.60 -10.69
N ASP A 369 -23.62 -0.42 -11.21
CA ASP A 369 -24.30 -1.55 -11.85
C ASP A 369 -25.13 -2.35 -10.81
N VAL A 370 -24.78 -2.34 -9.52
CA VAL A 370 -25.53 -3.00 -8.42
C VAL A 370 -26.81 -2.28 -7.98
N VAL A 371 -27.08 -1.09 -8.52
CA VAL A 371 -28.28 -0.30 -8.20
C VAL A 371 -29.53 -0.98 -8.79
N PRO A 372 -30.67 -1.04 -8.06
CA PRO A 372 -31.91 -1.61 -8.58
C PRO A 372 -32.37 -0.99 -9.91
N ARG A 373 -32.72 -1.85 -10.89
CA ARG A 373 -33.04 -1.42 -12.27
C ARG A 373 -34.09 -0.31 -12.38
N ALA A 374 -35.12 -0.36 -11.54
CA ALA A 374 -36.20 0.62 -11.55
C ALA A 374 -35.75 2.07 -11.27
N LEU A 375 -34.51 2.27 -10.82
CA LEU A 375 -33.98 3.58 -10.44
C LEU A 375 -33.21 4.27 -11.55
N TYR A 376 -32.65 3.55 -12.53
CA TYR A 376 -31.87 4.18 -13.61
C TYR A 376 -32.73 5.19 -14.38
N GLU A 377 -33.90 4.76 -14.86
CA GLU A 377 -34.82 5.65 -15.60
C GLU A 377 -35.34 6.81 -14.73
N LYS A 378 -35.54 6.57 -13.43
CA LYS A 378 -35.98 7.61 -12.49
C LYS A 378 -34.90 8.68 -12.31
N VAL A 379 -33.65 8.28 -12.08
CA VAL A 379 -32.52 9.21 -11.97
C VAL A 379 -32.29 9.93 -13.31
N LEU A 380 -32.40 9.23 -14.44
CA LEU A 380 -32.26 9.84 -15.78
C LEU A 380 -33.36 10.87 -16.10
N ALA A 381 -34.54 10.72 -15.50
CA ALA A 381 -35.66 11.65 -15.66
C ALA A 381 -35.50 12.94 -14.83
N LEU A 382 -34.55 12.98 -13.88
CA LEU A 382 -34.32 14.16 -13.05
C LEU A 382 -33.66 15.28 -13.89
N PRO A 383 -34.20 16.51 -13.89
CA PRO A 383 -33.61 17.63 -14.62
C PRO A 383 -32.26 18.11 -14.05
N GLU A 384 -31.99 17.84 -12.78
CA GLU A 384 -30.82 18.34 -12.04
C GLU A 384 -29.51 17.52 -12.23
N ILE A 385 -29.54 16.39 -12.94
CA ILE A 385 -28.33 15.61 -13.21
C ILE A 385 -27.51 16.20 -14.37
N THR A 386 -26.19 16.27 -14.21
CA THR A 386 -25.29 16.80 -15.23
C THR A 386 -25.18 15.85 -16.45
N PRO A 387 -24.67 16.30 -17.61
CA PRO A 387 -24.35 15.40 -18.73
C PRO A 387 -23.40 14.26 -18.34
N SER A 388 -22.44 14.54 -17.44
CA SER A 388 -21.52 13.54 -16.90
C SER A 388 -22.23 12.52 -16.00
N ASP A 389 -23.13 12.96 -15.13
CA ASP A 389 -23.96 12.06 -14.32
C ASP A 389 -24.87 11.20 -15.22
N ARG A 390 -25.46 11.79 -16.26
CA ARG A 390 -26.28 11.07 -17.25
C ARG A 390 -25.48 9.98 -17.96
N LEU A 391 -24.26 10.28 -18.38
CA LEU A 391 -23.33 9.31 -18.96
C LEU A 391 -23.04 8.17 -17.96
N ALA A 392 -22.70 8.49 -16.71
CA ALA A 392 -22.40 7.52 -15.67
C ALA A 392 -23.60 6.60 -15.34
N VAL A 393 -24.80 7.17 -15.23
CA VAL A 393 -26.04 6.41 -14.97
C VAL A 393 -26.34 5.47 -16.14
N ARG A 394 -26.29 5.95 -17.40
CA ARG A 394 -26.52 5.11 -18.58
C ARG A 394 -25.49 3.99 -18.72
N LEU A 395 -24.22 4.28 -18.47
CA LEU A 395 -23.16 3.27 -18.49
C LEU A 395 -23.39 2.20 -17.42
N ALA A 396 -23.81 2.61 -16.21
CA ALA A 396 -24.20 1.67 -15.17
C ALA A 396 -25.44 0.84 -15.55
N THR A 397 -26.42 1.40 -16.26
CA THR A 397 -27.55 0.67 -16.83
C THR A 397 -27.08 -0.41 -17.80
N ALA A 398 -26.20 -0.07 -18.75
CA ALA A 398 -25.66 -1.01 -19.73
C ALA A 398 -24.90 -2.16 -19.05
N ARG A 399 -24.06 -1.85 -18.06
CA ARG A 399 -23.31 -2.84 -17.27
C ARG A 399 -24.22 -3.72 -16.40
N SER A 400 -25.30 -3.15 -15.85
CA SER A 400 -26.33 -3.89 -15.11
C SER A 400 -27.05 -4.91 -16.00
N TYR A 401 -27.39 -4.52 -17.25
CA TYR A 401 -27.91 -5.46 -18.24
C TYR A 401 -26.93 -6.58 -18.58
N ARG A 402 -25.64 -6.27 -18.76
CA ARG A 402 -24.59 -7.29 -18.98
C ARG A 402 -24.52 -8.28 -17.81
N ARG A 403 -24.48 -7.79 -16.57
CA ARG A 403 -24.44 -8.65 -15.38
C ARG A 403 -25.61 -9.61 -15.30
N GLU A 404 -26.81 -9.17 -15.68
CA GLU A 404 -28.01 -10.02 -15.68
C GLU A 404 -28.15 -10.89 -16.94
N GLY A 405 -27.14 -10.93 -17.83
CA GLY A 405 -27.18 -11.70 -19.08
C GLY A 405 -28.11 -11.13 -20.15
N GLN A 406 -28.62 -9.90 -19.96
CA GLN A 406 -29.52 -9.22 -20.90
C GLN A 406 -28.73 -8.48 -21.99
N HIS A 407 -27.85 -9.19 -22.70
CA HIS A 407 -26.86 -8.60 -23.62
C HIS A 407 -27.47 -7.77 -24.76
N ALA A 408 -28.68 -8.12 -25.23
CA ALA A 408 -29.37 -7.33 -26.26
C ALA A 408 -29.78 -5.93 -25.76
N LEU A 409 -30.23 -5.83 -24.51
CA LEU A 409 -30.59 -4.53 -23.91
C LEU A 409 -29.34 -3.73 -23.55
N ALA A 410 -28.29 -4.39 -23.07
CA ALA A 410 -26.99 -3.76 -22.88
C ALA A 410 -26.47 -3.14 -24.18
N TRP A 411 -26.54 -3.89 -25.28
CA TRP A 411 -26.14 -3.41 -26.61
C TRP A 411 -26.88 -2.15 -27.03
N GLN A 412 -28.22 -2.15 -26.90
CA GLN A 412 -29.04 -0.96 -27.22
C GLN A 412 -28.65 0.25 -26.38
N GLU A 413 -28.33 0.04 -25.10
CA GLU A 413 -27.89 1.14 -24.24
C GLU A 413 -26.51 1.66 -24.63
N TYR A 414 -25.56 0.80 -25.03
CA TYR A 414 -24.29 1.24 -25.60
C TYR A 414 -24.46 2.02 -26.92
N GLU A 415 -25.41 1.65 -27.77
CA GLU A 415 -25.72 2.45 -28.97
C GLU A 415 -26.22 3.85 -28.63
N ARG A 416 -27.10 3.98 -27.62
CA ARG A 416 -27.55 5.29 -27.12
C ARG A 416 -26.41 6.08 -26.51
N LEU A 417 -25.54 5.44 -25.73
CA LEU A 417 -24.36 6.04 -25.13
C LEU A 417 -23.42 6.61 -26.20
N ILE A 418 -23.06 5.81 -27.20
CA ILE A 418 -22.16 6.22 -28.29
C ILE A 418 -22.75 7.35 -29.13
N ALA A 419 -24.08 7.45 -29.21
CA ALA A 419 -24.78 8.53 -29.90
C ALA A 419 -24.94 9.82 -29.05
N MET A 420 -24.49 9.84 -27.79
CA MET A 420 -24.55 11.05 -26.97
C MET A 420 -23.65 12.16 -27.57
N PRO A 421 -24.11 13.42 -27.57
CA PRO A 421 -23.26 14.55 -27.91
C PRO A 421 -22.14 14.71 -26.88
N ASP A 422 -21.04 15.36 -27.28
CA ASP A 422 -19.94 15.80 -26.40
C ASP A 422 -19.11 14.70 -25.71
N LEU A 423 -19.13 13.47 -26.22
CA LEU A 423 -18.15 12.45 -25.80
C LEU A 423 -16.74 12.82 -26.28
N SER A 424 -15.77 12.76 -25.39
CA SER A 424 -14.36 12.82 -25.79
C SER A 424 -13.99 11.62 -26.68
N PRO A 425 -13.00 11.74 -27.59
CA PRO A 425 -12.55 10.61 -28.43
C PRO A 425 -12.22 9.36 -27.64
N ARG A 426 -11.67 9.55 -26.43
CA ARG A 426 -11.35 8.45 -25.50
C ARG A 426 -12.61 7.77 -24.96
N GLN A 427 -13.58 8.52 -24.45
CA GLN A 427 -14.85 7.96 -23.97
C GLN A 427 -15.58 7.20 -25.09
N GLN A 428 -15.50 7.69 -26.33
CA GLN A 428 -16.06 7.00 -27.48
C GLN A 428 -15.38 5.64 -27.71
N LEU A 429 -14.05 5.57 -27.64
CA LEU A 429 -13.30 4.32 -27.76
C LEU A 429 -13.60 3.33 -26.62
N ASP A 430 -13.67 3.82 -25.37
CA ASP A 430 -14.01 2.98 -24.21
C ASP A 430 -15.40 2.35 -24.36
N LEU A 431 -16.40 3.13 -24.77
CA LEU A 431 -17.75 2.65 -25.01
C LEU A 431 -17.83 1.66 -26.18
N GLN A 432 -17.09 1.90 -27.27
CA GLN A 432 -17.00 0.97 -28.40
C GLN A 432 -16.38 -0.37 -27.98
N LEU A 433 -15.35 -0.33 -27.14
CA LEU A 433 -14.68 -1.52 -26.64
C LEU A 433 -15.59 -2.31 -25.69
N GLU A 434 -16.24 -1.65 -24.72
CA GLU A 434 -17.23 -2.29 -23.85
C GLU A 434 -18.41 -2.90 -24.62
N ARG A 435 -18.87 -2.23 -25.68
CA ARG A 435 -19.90 -2.77 -26.57
C ARG A 435 -19.43 -4.03 -27.30
N ALA A 436 -18.17 -4.08 -27.73
CA ALA A 436 -17.57 -5.27 -28.34
C ALA A 436 -17.43 -6.43 -27.32
N HIS A 437 -17.03 -6.13 -26.08
CA HIS A 437 -17.00 -7.10 -24.98
C HIS A 437 -18.39 -7.69 -24.69
N ALA A 438 -19.45 -6.88 -24.73
CA ALA A 438 -20.82 -7.37 -24.56
C ALA A 438 -21.23 -8.43 -25.60
N ARG A 439 -20.71 -8.38 -26.85
CA ARG A 439 -20.90 -9.42 -27.87
C ARG A 439 -20.07 -10.66 -27.58
N MET A 440 -18.85 -10.48 -27.07
CA MET A 440 -17.98 -11.58 -26.64
C MET A 440 -18.65 -12.40 -25.53
N GLU A 441 -19.19 -11.74 -24.50
CA GLU A 441 -19.96 -12.37 -23.42
C GLU A 441 -21.20 -13.11 -23.93
N ALA A 442 -21.92 -12.53 -24.89
CA ALA A 442 -23.07 -13.16 -25.54
C ALA A 442 -22.70 -14.36 -26.43
N ARG A 443 -21.40 -14.70 -26.53
CA ARG A 443 -20.83 -15.74 -27.39
C ARG A 443 -21.09 -15.51 -28.89
N ASP A 444 -21.39 -14.27 -29.27
CA ASP A 444 -21.52 -13.83 -30.66
C ASP A 444 -20.14 -13.41 -31.18
N TYR A 445 -19.25 -14.39 -31.29
CA TYR A 445 -17.84 -14.15 -31.61
C TYR A 445 -17.65 -13.47 -32.98
N ARG A 446 -18.55 -13.73 -33.94
CA ARG A 446 -18.49 -13.09 -35.26
C ARG A 446 -18.79 -11.61 -35.17
N ALA A 447 -19.87 -11.21 -34.50
CA ALA A 447 -20.18 -9.79 -34.32
C ALA A 447 -19.13 -9.08 -33.46
N ALA A 448 -18.65 -9.73 -32.40
CA ALA A 448 -17.56 -9.21 -31.57
C ALA A 448 -16.31 -8.89 -32.42
N ARG A 449 -15.88 -9.82 -33.29
CA ARG A 449 -14.77 -9.57 -34.23
C ARG A 449 -14.99 -8.36 -35.11
N THR A 450 -16.19 -8.19 -35.66
CA THR A 450 -16.50 -7.03 -36.51
C THR A 450 -16.36 -5.73 -35.74
N GLU A 451 -16.79 -5.67 -34.49
CA GLU A 451 -16.65 -4.47 -33.66
C GLU A 451 -15.18 -4.20 -33.29
N TYR A 452 -14.44 -5.21 -32.83
CA TYR A 452 -13.01 -5.04 -32.55
C TYR A 452 -12.21 -4.65 -33.80
N ALA A 453 -12.54 -5.20 -34.96
CA ALA A 453 -11.86 -4.88 -36.22
C ALA A 453 -12.01 -3.40 -36.59
N ARG A 454 -13.15 -2.77 -36.28
CA ARG A 454 -13.32 -1.32 -36.47
C ARG A 454 -12.35 -0.51 -35.61
N ILE A 455 -12.21 -0.88 -34.33
CA ILE A 455 -11.28 -0.22 -33.40
C ILE A 455 -9.83 -0.45 -33.87
N ALA A 456 -9.49 -1.68 -34.25
CA ALA A 456 -8.14 -2.04 -34.70
C ALA A 456 -7.72 -1.36 -36.00
N ALA A 457 -8.68 -1.04 -36.88
CA ALA A 457 -8.46 -0.35 -38.15
C ALA A 457 -8.50 1.19 -38.04
N LEU A 458 -8.92 1.73 -36.89
CA LEU A 458 -9.05 3.15 -36.67
C LEU A 458 -7.67 3.80 -36.50
N ALA A 459 -7.18 4.53 -37.51
CA ALA A 459 -5.82 5.05 -37.53
C ALA A 459 -5.53 6.04 -36.38
N GLU A 460 -6.54 6.82 -36.01
CA GLU A 460 -6.51 7.79 -34.92
C GLU A 460 -6.65 7.19 -33.52
N ALA A 461 -7.08 5.93 -33.40
CA ALA A 461 -7.13 5.26 -32.10
C ALA A 461 -5.70 5.04 -31.56
N PRO A 462 -5.43 5.27 -30.27
CA PRO A 462 -4.12 5.00 -29.70
C PRO A 462 -3.71 3.53 -29.89
N ALA A 463 -2.41 3.29 -30.07
CA ALA A 463 -1.87 1.96 -30.36
C ALA A 463 -2.28 0.89 -29.33
N HIS A 464 -2.42 1.27 -28.05
CA HIS A 464 -2.87 0.36 -27.00
C HIS A 464 -4.34 -0.08 -27.14
N TYR A 465 -5.24 0.74 -27.70
CA TYR A 465 -6.61 0.33 -28.05
C TYR A 465 -6.62 -0.62 -29.25
N ARG A 466 -5.89 -0.27 -30.32
CA ARG A 466 -5.83 -1.11 -31.53
C ARG A 466 -5.26 -2.49 -31.24
N SER A 467 -4.18 -2.54 -30.44
CA SER A 467 -3.57 -3.81 -30.03
C SER A 467 -4.44 -4.63 -29.09
N ALA A 468 -5.14 -4.01 -28.13
CA ALA A 468 -6.09 -4.73 -27.28
C ALA A 468 -7.26 -5.29 -28.08
N ALA A 469 -7.81 -4.54 -29.04
CA ALA A 469 -8.85 -5.04 -29.94
C ALA A 469 -8.34 -6.26 -30.75
N ARG A 470 -7.09 -6.25 -31.23
CA ARG A 470 -6.49 -7.40 -31.91
C ARG A 470 -6.31 -8.63 -31.02
N LEU A 471 -5.93 -8.45 -29.75
CA LEU A 471 -5.91 -9.55 -28.77
C LEU A 471 -7.30 -10.19 -28.65
N GLN A 472 -8.36 -9.38 -28.59
CA GLN A 472 -9.74 -9.88 -28.49
C GLN A 472 -10.27 -10.51 -29.79
N ILE A 473 -9.84 -10.04 -30.96
CA ILE A 473 -10.11 -10.73 -32.24
C ILE A 473 -9.49 -12.12 -32.20
N ALA A 474 -8.21 -12.24 -31.82
CA ALA A 474 -7.54 -13.52 -31.69
C ALA A 474 -8.26 -14.42 -30.67
N GLU A 475 -8.63 -13.90 -29.50
CA GLU A 475 -9.36 -14.66 -28.48
C GLU A 475 -10.68 -15.20 -29.00
N SER A 476 -11.45 -14.40 -29.73
CA SER A 476 -12.72 -14.85 -30.32
C SER A 476 -12.54 -16.02 -31.31
N TYR A 477 -11.42 -16.06 -32.04
CA TYR A 477 -11.08 -17.20 -32.91
C TYR A 477 -10.67 -18.42 -32.09
N LEU A 478 -9.96 -18.22 -30.97
CA LEU A 478 -9.57 -19.30 -30.06
C LEU A 478 -10.78 -19.93 -29.39
N ARG A 479 -11.76 -19.14 -28.95
CA ARG A 479 -13.06 -19.62 -28.46
C ARG A 479 -13.84 -20.39 -29.53
N ALA A 480 -13.75 -19.97 -30.79
CA ALA A 480 -14.33 -20.67 -31.93
C ALA A 480 -13.49 -21.88 -32.41
N ARG A 481 -12.34 -22.16 -31.79
CA ARG A 481 -11.37 -23.20 -32.20
C ARG A 481 -10.80 -23.02 -33.61
N GLU A 482 -10.76 -21.78 -34.09
CA GLU A 482 -10.22 -21.37 -35.39
C GLU A 482 -8.73 -21.01 -35.28
N TRP A 483 -7.90 -22.00 -34.96
CA TRP A 483 -6.47 -21.82 -34.60
C TRP A 483 -5.64 -21.05 -35.63
N ARG A 484 -5.87 -21.28 -36.94
CA ARG A 484 -5.12 -20.62 -38.02
C ARG A 484 -5.41 -19.12 -38.08
N ALA A 485 -6.67 -18.73 -37.93
CA ALA A 485 -7.08 -17.33 -37.93
C ALA A 485 -6.57 -16.61 -36.68
N ALA A 486 -6.69 -17.25 -35.51
CA ALA A 486 -6.10 -16.72 -34.28
C ALA A 486 -4.58 -16.48 -34.42
N ALA A 487 -3.84 -17.46 -34.94
CA ALA A 487 -2.40 -17.33 -35.16
C ALA A 487 -2.04 -16.22 -36.16
N ALA A 488 -2.87 -15.95 -37.17
CA ALA A 488 -2.64 -14.86 -38.12
C ALA A 488 -2.76 -13.49 -37.44
N GLU A 489 -3.80 -13.28 -36.63
CA GLU A 489 -4.00 -12.04 -35.88
C GLU A 489 -2.89 -11.78 -34.85
N LEU A 490 -2.47 -12.82 -34.12
CA LEU A 490 -1.40 -12.71 -33.13
C LEU A 490 -0.05 -12.33 -33.78
N ARG A 491 0.24 -12.83 -34.99
CA ARG A 491 1.44 -12.42 -35.74
C ARG A 491 1.39 -10.97 -36.17
N GLN A 492 0.24 -10.52 -36.69
CA GLN A 492 0.06 -9.10 -37.06
C GLN A 492 0.27 -8.17 -35.85
N LEU A 493 -0.25 -8.57 -34.68
CA LEU A 493 -0.01 -7.81 -33.46
C LEU A 493 1.46 -7.82 -33.02
N GLN A 494 2.15 -8.95 -33.16
CA GLN A 494 3.58 -9.03 -32.85
C GLN A 494 4.43 -8.10 -33.74
N GLU A 495 4.02 -7.90 -34.99
CA GLU A 495 4.66 -7.01 -35.97
C GLU A 495 4.30 -5.52 -35.79
N MET A 496 3.34 -5.19 -34.92
CA MET A 496 2.89 -3.83 -34.65
C MET A 496 3.91 -3.08 -33.78
N ALA A 497 4.80 -2.32 -34.42
CA ALA A 497 5.95 -1.66 -33.78
C ALA A 497 5.56 -0.66 -32.67
N ASP A 498 4.42 0.02 -32.80
CA ASP A 498 3.93 1.01 -31.83
C ASP A 498 3.00 0.42 -30.76
N ALA A 499 2.70 -0.89 -30.81
CA ALA A 499 1.96 -1.55 -29.75
C ALA A 499 2.73 -1.52 -28.42
N PRO A 500 2.04 -1.48 -27.26
CA PRO A 500 2.67 -1.71 -25.97
C PRO A 500 3.45 -3.02 -25.97
N GLU A 501 4.64 -3.02 -25.36
CA GLU A 501 5.56 -4.15 -25.45
C GLU A 501 4.96 -5.43 -24.87
N HIS A 502 4.25 -5.32 -23.75
CA HIS A 502 3.60 -6.46 -23.10
C HIS A 502 2.42 -7.03 -23.90
N HIS A 503 1.74 -6.25 -24.74
CA HIS A 503 0.75 -6.80 -25.69
C HIS A 503 1.42 -7.67 -26.76
N ARG A 504 2.61 -7.27 -27.26
CA ARG A 504 3.38 -8.12 -28.19
C ARG A 504 3.88 -9.38 -27.51
N TRP A 505 4.30 -9.30 -26.25
CA TRP A 505 4.71 -10.47 -25.46
C TRP A 505 3.56 -11.44 -25.23
N GLU A 506 2.39 -10.92 -24.84
CA GLU A 506 1.15 -11.69 -24.70
C GLU A 506 0.82 -12.37 -26.03
N ALA A 507 0.89 -11.66 -27.15
CA ALA A 507 0.64 -12.23 -28.47
C ALA A 507 1.60 -13.39 -28.81
N ALA A 508 2.90 -13.22 -28.51
CA ALA A 508 3.91 -14.24 -28.74
C ALA A 508 3.68 -15.49 -27.86
N GLU A 509 3.27 -15.31 -26.60
CA GLU A 509 2.95 -16.42 -25.71
C GLU A 509 1.68 -17.16 -26.15
N ARG A 510 0.63 -16.42 -26.56
CA ARG A 510 -0.59 -17.01 -27.15
C ARG A 510 -0.30 -17.76 -28.44
N LEU A 511 0.64 -17.30 -29.28
CA LEU A 511 1.04 -18.02 -30.49
C LEU A 511 1.66 -19.39 -30.17
N ARG A 512 2.53 -19.47 -29.14
CA ARG A 512 3.09 -20.75 -28.66
C ARG A 512 2.00 -21.66 -28.10
N GLU A 513 1.02 -21.10 -27.39
CA GLU A 513 -0.14 -21.85 -26.93
C GLU A 513 -0.95 -22.43 -28.10
N VAL A 514 -1.24 -21.65 -29.14
CA VAL A 514 -1.94 -22.14 -30.33
C VAL A 514 -1.19 -23.30 -30.98
N GLN A 515 0.13 -23.19 -31.12
CA GLN A 515 0.96 -24.27 -31.67
C GLN A 515 0.85 -25.56 -30.84
N ARG A 516 0.82 -25.45 -29.51
CA ARG A 516 0.64 -26.60 -28.60
C ARG A 516 -0.74 -27.21 -28.72
N LEU A 517 -1.79 -26.38 -28.72
CA LEU A 517 -3.17 -26.84 -28.87
C LEU A 517 -3.38 -27.54 -30.21
N GLN A 518 -2.79 -27.03 -31.30
CA GLN A 518 -2.79 -27.70 -32.61
C GLN A 518 -2.07 -29.06 -32.58
N ALA A 519 -1.06 -29.21 -31.74
CA ALA A 519 -0.34 -30.46 -31.53
C ALA A 519 -0.99 -31.39 -30.48
N GLY A 520 -2.19 -31.07 -29.98
CA GLY A 520 -2.88 -31.86 -28.95
C GLY A 520 -2.23 -31.80 -27.57
N ARG A 521 -1.38 -30.79 -27.31
CA ARG A 521 -0.69 -30.58 -26.04
C ARG A 521 -1.42 -29.55 -25.17
N PRO A 522 -1.22 -29.57 -23.84
CA PRO A 522 -1.76 -28.54 -22.96
C PRO A 522 -1.34 -27.12 -23.40
N PRO A 523 -2.18 -26.10 -23.11
CA PRO A 523 -1.94 -24.73 -23.55
C PRO A 523 -0.68 -24.10 -22.94
N ARG A 524 -0.23 -24.60 -21.78
CA ARG A 524 1.00 -24.23 -21.08
C ARG A 524 1.86 -25.48 -20.80
N HIS A 525 3.15 -25.28 -20.61
CA HIS A 525 4.12 -26.32 -20.28
C HIS A 525 5.08 -25.73 -19.25
N PRO A 526 5.12 -26.23 -18.00
CA PRO A 526 5.86 -25.58 -16.92
C PRO A 526 7.36 -25.41 -17.18
N ALA A 527 7.98 -26.22 -18.05
CA ALA A 527 9.38 -26.03 -18.43
C ALA A 527 9.65 -24.83 -19.37
N ASP A 528 8.62 -24.10 -19.80
CA ASP A 528 8.77 -22.89 -20.61
C ASP A 528 9.09 -21.65 -19.73
N SER A 529 8.68 -21.67 -18.47
CA SER A 529 8.92 -20.62 -17.47
C SER A 529 10.17 -20.88 -16.62
N ARG A 530 10.86 -22.01 -16.81
CA ARG A 530 12.00 -22.43 -15.97
C ARG A 530 13.34 -22.31 -16.69
N VAL A 531 14.39 -21.94 -15.96
CA VAL A 531 15.76 -21.94 -16.46
C VAL A 531 16.18 -23.37 -16.83
N ARG A 532 16.85 -23.51 -17.97
CA ARG A 532 17.36 -24.81 -18.43
C ARG A 532 18.83 -24.91 -18.12
N VAL A 533 19.16 -25.63 -17.05
CA VAL A 533 20.56 -25.97 -16.75
C VAL A 533 21.04 -27.06 -17.73
N PRO A 534 22.14 -26.84 -18.47
CA PRO A 534 22.73 -27.87 -19.31
C PRO A 534 23.06 -29.12 -18.49
N ARG A 535 22.73 -30.31 -19.01
CA ARG A 535 23.15 -31.56 -18.36
C ARG A 535 24.67 -31.62 -18.28
N PHE A 536 25.20 -31.78 -17.08
CA PHE A 536 26.64 -31.99 -16.89
C PHE A 536 27.09 -33.23 -17.69
N PRO A 537 28.20 -33.13 -18.44
CA PRO A 537 28.77 -34.30 -19.09
C PRO A 537 29.20 -35.31 -18.03
N LYS A 538 29.29 -36.59 -18.43
CA LYS A 538 29.86 -37.62 -17.55
C LYS A 538 31.29 -37.17 -17.17
N PRO A 539 31.65 -37.13 -15.87
CA PRO A 539 32.97 -36.65 -15.46
C PRO A 539 34.07 -37.52 -16.05
N ALA A 540 35.09 -36.87 -16.61
CA ALA A 540 36.30 -37.56 -17.06
C ALA A 540 37.21 -37.88 -15.87
N ILE A 541 37.26 -36.97 -14.90
CA ILE A 541 38.08 -37.09 -13.69
C ILE A 541 37.18 -36.93 -12.47
N THR A 542 37.42 -37.74 -11.44
CA THR A 542 36.68 -37.68 -10.18
C THR A 542 37.64 -37.66 -9.00
N PHE A 543 37.52 -36.63 -8.16
CA PHE A 543 38.21 -36.54 -6.87
C PHE A 543 37.23 -36.69 -5.71
N TYR A 544 37.75 -37.12 -4.57
CA TYR A 544 37.01 -37.27 -3.32
C TYR A 544 37.70 -36.50 -2.22
N VAL A 545 36.91 -35.78 -1.43
CA VAL A 545 37.35 -35.03 -0.24
C VAL A 545 36.58 -35.57 0.96
N SER A 546 37.24 -35.77 2.10
CA SER A 546 36.63 -36.26 3.34
C SER A 546 37.30 -35.64 4.57
N PRO A 547 36.57 -35.37 5.67
CA PRO A 547 37.18 -34.85 6.89
C PRO A 547 38.19 -35.82 7.53
N ARG A 548 38.17 -37.10 7.12
CA ARG A 548 39.13 -38.14 7.55
C ARG A 548 40.23 -38.40 6.52
N GLY A 549 40.30 -37.59 5.45
CA GLY A 549 41.28 -37.72 4.38
C GLY A 549 42.65 -37.16 4.73
N SER A 550 43.51 -37.03 3.73
CA SER A 550 44.81 -36.35 3.80
C SER A 550 45.10 -35.66 2.48
N ASP A 551 45.60 -34.43 2.49
CA ASP A 551 45.95 -33.71 1.25
C ASP A 551 47.20 -34.29 0.55
N THR A 552 47.89 -35.23 1.18
CA THR A 552 48.95 -36.03 0.56
C THR A 552 48.43 -37.27 -0.19
N ASN A 553 47.12 -37.55 -0.11
CA ASN A 553 46.51 -38.66 -0.86
C ASN A 553 46.28 -38.30 -2.34
N PRO A 554 46.07 -39.28 -3.24
CA PRO A 554 45.77 -39.02 -4.65
C PRO A 554 44.33 -38.56 -4.93
N GLY A 555 43.49 -38.35 -3.91
CA GLY A 555 42.10 -37.92 -4.09
C GLY A 555 41.14 -39.00 -4.61
N THR A 556 41.48 -40.29 -4.49
CA THR A 556 40.60 -41.40 -4.90
C THR A 556 39.55 -41.68 -3.82
N LYS A 557 38.49 -42.44 -4.16
CA LYS A 557 37.44 -42.80 -3.18
C LYS A 557 37.98 -43.49 -1.93
N ALA A 558 39.01 -44.33 -2.09
CA ALA A 558 39.65 -45.06 -1.00
C ALA A 558 40.68 -44.21 -0.23
N ARG A 559 41.32 -43.24 -0.92
CA ARG A 559 42.31 -42.32 -0.34
C ARG A 559 41.93 -40.88 -0.73
N PRO A 560 40.92 -40.29 -0.07
CA PRO A 560 40.43 -38.95 -0.39
C PRO A 560 41.39 -37.86 0.12
N PHE A 561 41.32 -36.69 -0.50
CA PHE A 561 41.89 -35.45 0.05
C PHE A 561 41.22 -35.08 1.38
N ALA A 562 41.90 -34.32 2.23
CA ALA A 562 41.31 -33.80 3.46
C ALA A 562 40.50 -32.52 3.20
N THR A 563 40.97 -31.66 2.30
CA THR A 563 40.44 -30.31 2.11
C THR A 563 40.04 -30.03 0.66
N LEU A 564 39.18 -29.02 0.49
CA LEU A 564 38.86 -28.48 -0.83
C LEU A 564 40.09 -27.86 -1.50
N VAL A 565 41.02 -27.30 -0.71
CA VAL A 565 42.29 -26.76 -1.20
C VAL A 565 43.12 -27.87 -1.85
N GLY A 566 43.25 -29.03 -1.19
CA GLY A 566 43.95 -30.18 -1.78
C GLY A 566 43.36 -30.61 -3.12
N ALA A 567 42.03 -30.65 -3.24
CA ALA A 567 41.36 -30.95 -4.51
C ALA A 567 41.60 -29.87 -5.58
N ARG A 568 41.51 -28.57 -5.22
CA ARG A 568 41.80 -27.44 -6.13
C ARG A 568 43.23 -27.52 -6.66
N GLU A 569 44.21 -27.73 -5.80
CA GLU A 569 45.62 -27.85 -6.21
C GLU A 569 45.87 -29.03 -7.14
N ALA A 570 45.16 -30.15 -6.94
CA ALA A 570 45.21 -31.28 -7.87
C ALA A 570 44.63 -30.95 -9.25
N ILE A 571 43.53 -30.18 -9.31
CA ILE A 571 42.95 -29.70 -10.57
C ILE A 571 43.91 -28.75 -11.29
N ARG A 572 44.50 -27.79 -10.56
CA ARG A 572 45.52 -26.88 -11.12
C ARG A 572 46.73 -27.64 -11.64
N ALA A 573 47.19 -28.66 -10.92
CA ALA A 573 48.27 -29.52 -11.37
C ALA A 573 47.95 -30.26 -12.67
N LEU A 574 46.70 -30.73 -12.85
CA LEU A 574 46.23 -31.31 -14.12
C LEU A 574 46.23 -30.28 -15.24
N LYS A 575 45.71 -29.08 -14.99
CA LYS A 575 45.66 -27.98 -15.98
C LYS A 575 47.05 -27.54 -16.43
N ARG A 576 48.07 -27.62 -15.56
CA ARG A 576 49.48 -27.38 -15.92
C ARG A 576 50.05 -28.43 -16.89
N GLN A 577 49.45 -29.61 -16.97
CA GLN A 577 49.86 -30.68 -17.91
C GLN A 577 49.12 -30.61 -19.26
N GLY A 578 48.05 -29.82 -19.33
CA GLY A 578 47.21 -29.65 -20.53
C GLY A 578 45.76 -29.30 -20.17
N PRO A 579 44.91 -29.00 -21.17
CA PRO A 579 43.50 -28.70 -20.93
C PRO A 579 42.78 -29.88 -20.29
N LEU A 580 41.74 -29.59 -19.48
CA LEU A 580 40.91 -30.63 -18.89
C LEU A 580 40.22 -31.45 -20.01
N PRO A 581 40.15 -32.79 -19.88
CA PRO A 581 39.47 -33.62 -20.85
C PRO A 581 37.96 -33.32 -20.89
N ARG A 582 37.30 -33.61 -22.03
CA ARG A 582 35.84 -33.54 -22.16
C ARG A 582 35.18 -34.35 -21.05
N GLY A 583 34.25 -33.74 -20.32
CA GLY A 583 33.69 -34.27 -19.08
C GLY A 583 34.20 -33.55 -17.84
N GLY A 584 35.35 -32.88 -17.92
CA GLY A 584 35.89 -32.05 -16.85
C GLY A 584 36.17 -32.83 -15.57
N VAL A 585 36.05 -32.14 -14.43
CA VAL A 585 36.35 -32.67 -13.10
C VAL A 585 35.12 -32.57 -12.21
N VAL A 586 34.80 -33.66 -11.51
CA VAL A 586 33.87 -33.65 -10.37
C VAL A 586 34.65 -33.91 -9.08
N VAL A 587 34.47 -33.06 -8.10
CA VAL A 587 34.96 -33.22 -6.73
C VAL A 587 33.79 -33.60 -5.84
N PHE A 588 33.77 -34.84 -5.35
CA PHE A 588 32.78 -35.30 -4.38
C PHE A 588 33.25 -35.02 -2.94
N LEU A 589 32.47 -34.24 -2.21
CA LEU A 589 32.66 -34.02 -0.79
C LEU A 589 31.84 -35.05 -0.01
N ARG A 590 32.51 -35.84 0.82
CA ARG A 590 31.87 -36.78 1.75
C ARG A 590 31.22 -36.03 2.90
N GLY A 591 30.24 -36.65 3.54
CA GLY A 591 29.53 -36.09 4.68
C GLY A 591 30.45 -35.81 5.86
N GLY A 592 30.14 -34.73 6.58
CA GLY A 592 30.86 -34.27 7.76
C GLY A 592 31.24 -32.78 7.69
N GLU A 593 31.82 -32.31 8.78
CA GLU A 593 32.21 -30.91 8.97
C GLU A 593 33.61 -30.64 8.38
N TYR A 594 33.71 -29.57 7.59
CA TYR A 594 34.95 -29.03 7.04
C TYR A 594 35.11 -27.61 7.58
N ARG A 595 35.92 -27.48 8.64
CA ARG A 595 36.17 -26.19 9.27
C ARG A 595 37.05 -25.32 8.37
N LEU A 596 36.55 -24.13 8.03
CA LEU A 596 37.27 -23.11 7.29
C LEU A 596 37.81 -22.07 8.26
N THR A 597 39.13 -21.99 8.36
CA THR A 597 39.82 -20.91 9.09
C THR A 597 40.23 -19.76 8.18
N LYS A 598 40.05 -19.93 6.86
CA LYS A 598 40.30 -18.95 5.80
C LYS A 598 39.31 -19.21 4.66
N THR A 599 39.02 -18.19 3.87
CA THR A 599 38.19 -18.29 2.65
C THR A 599 38.73 -19.34 1.69
N PHE A 600 37.85 -20.18 1.14
CA PHE A 600 38.18 -21.03 0.01
C PHE A 600 38.02 -20.24 -1.30
N THR A 601 39.14 -19.78 -1.86
CA THR A 601 39.16 -18.97 -3.08
C THR A 601 39.38 -19.83 -4.34
N LEU A 602 38.56 -19.62 -5.36
CA LEU A 602 38.77 -20.06 -6.73
C LEU A 602 39.06 -18.84 -7.59
N THR A 603 40.05 -18.95 -8.48
CA THR A 603 40.45 -17.88 -9.40
C THR A 603 40.28 -18.32 -10.86
N GLU A 604 40.59 -17.46 -11.84
CA GLU A 604 40.56 -17.82 -13.27
C GLU A 604 41.26 -19.17 -13.59
N GLU A 605 42.36 -19.50 -12.89
CA GLU A 605 43.09 -20.77 -13.02
C GLU A 605 42.21 -22.00 -12.70
N ASP A 606 41.11 -21.84 -11.97
CA ASP A 606 40.18 -22.91 -11.59
C ASP A 606 39.00 -23.06 -12.56
N SER A 607 38.91 -22.21 -13.58
CA SER A 607 37.85 -22.23 -14.58
C SER A 607 37.78 -23.53 -15.38
N GLY A 608 36.57 -23.96 -15.73
CA GLY A 608 36.29 -25.01 -16.71
C GLY A 608 35.87 -24.44 -18.06
N THR A 609 35.32 -25.30 -18.90
CA THR A 609 34.57 -24.93 -20.12
C THR A 609 33.19 -25.57 -20.13
N ALA A 610 32.35 -25.24 -21.11
CA ALA A 610 31.05 -25.90 -21.27
C ALA A 610 31.18 -27.44 -21.45
N GLU A 611 32.22 -27.91 -22.14
CA GLU A 611 32.49 -29.32 -22.39
C GLU A 611 33.33 -29.98 -21.29
N ALA A 612 34.07 -29.19 -20.51
CA ALA A 612 34.93 -29.66 -19.42
C ALA A 612 34.74 -28.79 -18.15
N PRO A 613 33.57 -28.85 -17.50
CA PRO A 613 33.28 -28.05 -16.32
C PRO A 613 34.02 -28.55 -15.08
N VAL A 614 34.14 -27.70 -14.06
CA VAL A 614 34.62 -28.10 -12.73
C VAL A 614 33.45 -28.05 -11.74
N VAL A 615 33.15 -29.18 -11.11
CA VAL A 615 31.96 -29.32 -10.26
C VAL A 615 32.37 -29.79 -8.86
N TYR A 616 32.19 -28.96 -7.85
CA TYR A 616 32.27 -29.35 -6.45
C TYR A 616 30.88 -29.73 -5.96
N ARG A 617 30.70 -30.97 -5.49
CA ARG A 617 29.37 -31.44 -5.09
C ARG A 617 29.37 -32.36 -3.88
N ALA A 618 28.26 -32.38 -3.17
CA ALA A 618 28.00 -33.41 -2.17
C ALA A 618 28.01 -34.81 -2.81
N PHE A 619 28.58 -35.76 -2.07
CA PHE A 619 28.43 -37.17 -2.36
C PHE A 619 26.95 -37.57 -2.20
N PRO A 620 26.36 -38.37 -3.11
CA PRO A 620 24.93 -38.69 -3.06
C PRO A 620 24.48 -39.24 -1.70
N GLY A 621 23.45 -38.62 -1.11
CA GLY A 621 22.90 -39.00 0.19
C GLY A 621 23.72 -38.56 1.42
N GLU A 622 24.83 -37.85 1.23
CA GLU A 622 25.66 -37.32 2.31
C GLU A 622 25.61 -35.78 2.36
N THR A 623 25.77 -35.20 3.55
CA THR A 623 25.72 -33.75 3.77
C THR A 623 27.10 -33.22 4.18
N PRO A 624 27.89 -32.64 3.26
CA PRO A 624 29.10 -31.91 3.61
C PRO A 624 28.76 -30.51 4.14
N VAL A 625 29.36 -30.13 5.27
CA VAL A 625 29.13 -28.84 5.92
C VAL A 625 30.44 -28.05 5.96
N LEU A 626 30.51 -26.97 5.19
CA LEU A 626 31.60 -25.98 5.26
C LEU A 626 31.26 -24.99 6.38
N THR A 627 32.01 -25.04 7.48
CA THR A 627 31.71 -24.24 8.67
C THR A 627 32.81 -23.22 8.97
N GLY A 628 32.42 -21.96 9.14
CA GLY A 628 33.30 -20.87 9.59
C GLY A 628 33.37 -20.70 11.09
N GLY A 629 32.66 -21.53 11.85
CA GLY A 629 32.50 -21.40 13.31
C GLY A 629 33.17 -22.49 14.12
N THR A 630 32.83 -22.52 15.41
CA THR A 630 33.26 -23.58 16.33
C THR A 630 32.21 -23.85 17.39
N ARG A 631 32.24 -25.05 17.95
CA ARG A 631 31.50 -25.39 19.18
C ARG A 631 32.19 -24.76 20.39
N VAL A 632 31.40 -24.31 21.34
CA VAL A 632 31.82 -23.81 22.65
C VAL A 632 31.39 -24.82 23.71
N ARG A 633 32.27 -25.16 24.64
CA ARG A 633 32.04 -26.18 25.69
C ARG A 633 32.58 -25.70 27.04
N GLY A 634 32.30 -26.46 28.09
CA GLY A 634 32.85 -26.18 29.42
C GLY A 634 32.18 -25.00 30.09
N PHE A 635 30.86 -24.89 29.92
CA PHE A 635 30.06 -23.91 30.64
C PHE A 635 30.06 -24.26 32.13
N GLN A 636 30.22 -23.25 32.98
CA GLN A 636 30.17 -23.37 34.43
C GLN A 636 29.22 -22.32 34.99
N PRO A 637 28.51 -22.59 36.10
CA PRO A 637 27.71 -21.57 36.75
C PRO A 637 28.56 -20.35 37.12
N VAL A 638 27.98 -19.16 37.02
CA VAL A 638 28.65 -17.93 37.45
C VAL A 638 28.72 -17.92 38.99
N HIS A 639 29.94 -17.90 39.54
CA HIS A 639 30.18 -17.83 41.00
C HIS A 639 30.86 -16.53 41.46
N ASP A 640 31.42 -15.76 40.54
CA ASP A 640 32.10 -14.50 40.85
C ASP A 640 31.09 -13.48 41.41
N ALA A 641 31.30 -13.03 42.65
CA ALA A 641 30.38 -12.14 43.34
C ALA A 641 30.21 -10.78 42.65
N ALA A 642 31.26 -10.26 42.00
CA ALA A 642 31.19 -8.99 41.27
C ALA A 642 30.36 -9.13 39.97
N VAL A 643 30.45 -10.29 39.31
CA VAL A 643 29.61 -10.59 38.14
C VAL A 643 28.15 -10.83 38.56
N LEU A 644 27.92 -11.62 39.61
CA LEU A 644 26.58 -11.89 40.15
C LEU A 644 25.84 -10.61 40.59
N ALA A 645 26.57 -9.64 41.15
CA ALA A 645 26.01 -8.35 41.55
C ALA A 645 25.48 -7.53 40.37
N ARG A 646 26.04 -7.71 39.16
CA ARG A 646 25.60 -7.04 37.93
C ARG A 646 24.38 -7.73 37.29
N LEU A 647 24.25 -9.05 37.46
CA LEU A 647 23.12 -9.80 36.91
C LEU A 647 21.79 -9.45 37.59
N PRO A 648 20.66 -9.47 36.85
CA PRO A 648 19.31 -9.46 37.42
C PRO A 648 19.15 -10.55 38.46
N GLU A 649 18.41 -10.28 39.53
CA GLU A 649 18.22 -11.23 40.63
C GLU A 649 17.61 -12.55 40.14
N GLU A 650 16.63 -12.45 39.24
CA GLU A 650 15.91 -13.54 38.61
C GLU A 650 16.79 -14.47 37.75
N ALA A 651 17.95 -13.99 37.29
CA ALA A 651 18.90 -14.74 36.46
C ALA A 651 20.06 -15.37 37.25
N ARG A 652 20.29 -14.93 38.50
CA ARG A 652 21.35 -15.47 39.36
C ARG A 652 21.17 -16.97 39.57
N GLY A 653 22.26 -17.73 39.42
CA GLY A 653 22.26 -19.19 39.50
C GLY A 653 21.75 -19.91 38.24
N LYS A 654 21.29 -19.17 37.21
CA LYS A 654 20.85 -19.74 35.92
C LYS A 654 21.77 -19.37 34.76
N VAL A 655 22.49 -18.25 34.88
CA VAL A 655 23.53 -17.84 33.93
C VAL A 655 24.77 -18.71 34.10
N VAL A 656 25.27 -19.22 32.98
CA VAL A 656 26.55 -19.91 32.89
C VAL A 656 27.58 -19.02 32.21
N GLN A 657 28.86 -19.29 32.46
CA GLN A 657 29.99 -18.64 31.82
C GLN A 657 30.95 -19.65 31.20
N CYS A 658 31.72 -19.19 30.23
CA CYS A 658 32.75 -19.98 29.58
C CYS A 658 33.95 -19.12 29.18
N ASP A 659 35.17 -19.61 29.40
CA ASP A 659 36.40 -18.98 28.93
C ASP A 659 36.70 -19.39 27.48
N LEU A 660 36.57 -18.42 26.57
CA LEU A 660 36.83 -18.64 25.15
C LEU A 660 38.33 -18.73 24.85
N ARG A 661 39.18 -18.01 25.59
CA ARG A 661 40.65 -18.06 25.40
C ARG A 661 41.20 -19.43 25.75
N ALA A 662 40.69 -20.03 26.83
CA ALA A 662 41.04 -21.40 27.22
C ALA A 662 40.70 -22.44 26.13
N GLN A 663 39.81 -22.11 25.20
CA GLN A 663 39.43 -22.94 24.04
C GLN A 663 40.14 -22.52 22.74
N GLY A 664 41.14 -21.63 22.80
CA GLY A 664 41.88 -21.16 21.64
C GLY A 664 41.13 -20.13 20.78
N ILE A 665 40.07 -19.52 21.32
CA ILE A 665 39.29 -18.48 20.65
C ILE A 665 39.72 -17.13 21.23
N THR A 666 40.50 -16.37 20.46
CA THR A 666 41.09 -15.09 20.88
C THR A 666 40.56 -13.88 20.12
N GLU A 667 39.86 -14.09 19.00
CA GLU A 667 39.29 -13.03 18.17
C GLU A 667 37.77 -12.98 18.34
N TYR A 668 37.26 -11.86 18.87
CA TYR A 668 35.84 -11.69 19.23
C TYR A 668 35.09 -10.70 18.35
N GLY A 669 35.80 -10.03 17.44
CA GLY A 669 35.30 -8.86 16.72
C GLY A 669 35.01 -7.68 17.63
N THR A 670 34.53 -6.60 17.03
CA THR A 670 34.01 -5.42 17.74
C THR A 670 32.62 -5.10 17.22
N LEU A 671 31.79 -4.53 18.08
CA LEU A 671 30.55 -3.92 17.62
C LEU A 671 30.87 -2.60 16.92
N GLN A 672 30.17 -2.32 15.84
CA GLN A 672 30.38 -1.15 15.00
C GLN A 672 29.02 -0.58 14.58
N PRO A 673 28.93 0.72 14.27
CA PRO A 673 27.71 1.27 13.68
C PRO A 673 27.38 0.55 12.38
N ARG A 674 26.09 0.27 12.18
CA ARG A 674 25.55 -0.47 11.03
C ARG A 674 24.09 -0.08 10.78
N GLY A 675 23.56 -0.46 9.63
CA GLY A 675 22.18 -0.19 9.21
C GLY A 675 22.12 0.61 7.92
N PHE A 676 21.06 1.39 7.76
CA PHE A 676 20.76 2.16 6.57
C PHE A 676 21.91 3.04 6.08
N GLY A 677 22.26 2.91 4.80
CA GLY A 677 23.29 3.72 4.14
C GLY A 677 24.72 3.43 4.59
N MET A 678 24.93 2.40 5.44
CA MET A 678 26.24 2.01 5.93
C MET A 678 26.74 0.74 5.23
N GLU A 679 28.06 0.63 5.06
CA GLU A 679 28.68 -0.66 4.75
C GLU A 679 28.43 -1.63 5.91
N GLY A 680 28.09 -2.88 5.60
CA GLY A 680 27.93 -3.87 6.65
C GLY A 680 29.29 -4.35 7.17
N CYS A 681 29.29 -5.01 8.33
CA CYS A 681 30.50 -5.56 8.93
C CYS A 681 30.32 -6.99 9.51
N PRO A 682 31.41 -7.74 9.77
CA PRO A 682 31.31 -9.10 10.29
C PRO A 682 30.80 -9.19 11.73
N VAL A 683 29.78 -10.01 12.00
CA VAL A 683 29.15 -10.15 13.33
C VAL A 683 29.37 -11.53 13.91
N LEU A 684 29.86 -11.58 15.16
CA LEU A 684 29.89 -12.79 15.95
C LEU A 684 28.49 -13.04 16.54
N GLU A 685 27.95 -14.21 16.27
CA GLU A 685 26.66 -14.68 16.80
C GLU A 685 26.87 -15.96 17.62
N LEU A 686 26.03 -16.14 18.64
CA LEU A 686 25.91 -17.37 19.43
C LEU A 686 24.70 -18.16 18.93
N PHE A 687 24.86 -19.47 18.77
CA PHE A 687 23.80 -20.39 18.39
C PHE A 687 23.62 -21.48 19.45
N PHE A 688 22.38 -21.86 19.71
CA PHE A 688 21.99 -22.97 20.60
C PHE A 688 21.06 -23.91 19.84
N ASP A 689 21.48 -25.16 19.65
CA ASP A 689 20.80 -26.15 18.82
C ASP A 689 20.40 -25.61 17.43
N GLY A 690 21.35 -24.86 16.83
CA GLY A 690 21.19 -24.27 15.51
C GLY A 690 20.30 -23.02 15.46
N ARG A 691 19.74 -22.56 16.57
CA ARG A 691 18.98 -21.30 16.66
C ARG A 691 19.86 -20.15 17.12
N PRO A 692 19.77 -18.96 16.52
CA PRO A 692 20.54 -17.81 16.97
C PRO A 692 20.01 -17.29 18.31
N MET A 693 20.93 -17.05 19.24
CA MET A 693 20.66 -16.49 20.56
C MET A 693 20.74 -14.96 20.53
N ARG A 694 19.97 -14.30 21.39
CA ARG A 694 19.81 -12.84 21.37
C ARG A 694 20.88 -12.19 22.27
N LEU A 695 21.57 -11.16 21.77
CA LEU A 695 22.33 -10.30 22.67
C LEU A 695 21.37 -9.71 23.71
N ALA A 696 21.72 -9.83 24.99
CA ALA A 696 20.92 -9.27 26.08
C ALA A 696 20.57 -7.81 25.81
N ARG A 697 19.28 -7.50 25.90
CA ARG A 697 18.72 -6.23 25.46
C ARG A 697 17.60 -5.75 26.36
N TRP A 698 17.34 -4.44 26.37
CA TRP A 698 16.19 -3.87 27.04
C TRP A 698 15.45 -2.87 26.14
N PRO A 699 14.10 -2.98 26.04
CA PRO A 699 13.26 -4.05 26.57
C PRO A 699 13.52 -5.38 25.85
N ASN A 700 13.15 -6.48 26.50
CA ASN A 700 13.27 -7.83 25.94
C ASN A 700 12.54 -7.96 24.61
N GLU A 701 11.31 -7.43 24.53
CA GLU A 701 10.47 -7.42 23.33
C GLU A 701 10.03 -5.98 22.99
N GLY A 702 9.79 -5.73 21.71
CA GLY A 702 9.38 -4.40 21.22
C GLY A 702 10.48 -3.33 21.31
N PHE A 703 10.05 -2.08 21.45
CA PHE A 703 10.89 -0.88 21.41
C PHE A 703 10.48 0.12 22.49
N LEU A 704 11.45 0.88 22.99
CA LEU A 704 11.23 2.15 23.68
C LEU A 704 10.95 3.25 22.65
N LEU A 705 10.46 4.38 23.15
CA LEU A 705 10.34 5.61 22.38
C LEU A 705 11.34 6.66 22.90
N THR A 706 12.01 7.37 21.99
CA THR A 706 12.81 8.53 22.36
C THR A 706 11.92 9.58 23.02
N GLY A 707 12.34 10.07 24.18
CA GLY A 707 11.68 11.18 24.87
C GLY A 707 12.12 12.53 24.30
N GLN A 708 12.24 13.53 25.17
CA GLN A 708 12.65 14.87 24.77
C GLN A 708 14.06 14.86 24.17
N VAL A 709 14.19 15.34 22.94
CA VAL A 709 15.49 15.43 22.25
C VAL A 709 16.16 16.74 22.65
N ARG A 710 17.25 16.64 23.43
CA ARG A 710 18.08 17.78 23.84
C ARG A 710 19.05 18.19 22.74
N ASP A 711 19.56 17.19 22.02
CA ASP A 711 20.42 17.35 20.88
C ASP A 711 20.07 16.31 19.81
N PRO A 712 19.72 16.71 18.59
CA PRO A 712 19.31 15.76 17.56
C PRO A 712 20.49 15.04 16.88
N GLY A 713 21.74 15.34 17.26
CA GLY A 713 22.94 14.81 16.60
C GLY A 713 23.22 15.46 15.25
N SER A 714 24.36 15.11 14.64
CA SER A 714 24.79 15.61 13.33
C SER A 714 25.81 14.67 12.71
N GLN A 715 25.53 14.18 11.51
CA GLN A 715 26.51 13.44 10.71
C GLN A 715 27.70 14.32 10.31
N GLU A 716 27.42 15.54 9.81
CA GLU A 716 28.44 16.50 9.37
C GLU A 716 29.47 16.79 10.48
N LYS A 717 29.00 16.93 11.73
CA LYS A 717 29.87 17.19 12.90
C LYS A 717 30.33 15.91 13.61
N ASN A 718 30.04 14.74 13.04
CA ASN A 718 30.29 13.42 13.62
C ASN A 718 29.90 13.33 15.10
N ARG A 719 28.65 13.67 15.41
CA ARG A 719 28.17 13.85 16.79
C ARG A 719 26.85 13.13 17.02
N GLY A 720 26.79 12.28 18.03
CA GLY A 720 25.56 11.56 18.41
C GLY A 720 24.50 12.45 19.06
N ALA A 721 23.27 11.96 19.05
CA ALA A 721 22.12 12.63 19.66
C ALA A 721 22.11 12.46 21.19
N THR A 722 21.45 13.40 21.89
CA THR A 722 21.15 13.31 23.32
C THR A 722 19.66 13.48 23.54
N PHE A 723 19.04 12.53 24.22
CA PHE A 723 17.59 12.52 24.45
C PHE A 723 17.24 11.83 25.77
N THR A 724 16.04 12.11 26.29
CA THR A 724 15.55 11.42 27.48
C THR A 724 14.95 10.06 27.16
N TYR A 725 14.97 9.11 28.09
CA TYR A 725 14.29 7.82 28.00
C TYR A 725 13.31 7.64 29.15
N GLU A 726 12.39 6.68 29.01
CA GLU A 726 11.42 6.34 30.06
C GLU A 726 11.92 5.22 30.97
N GLY A 727 11.42 5.19 32.21
CA GLY A 727 11.76 4.17 33.21
C GLY A 727 13.11 4.36 33.88
N ASP A 728 13.40 3.50 34.86
CA ASP A 728 14.59 3.56 35.71
C ASP A 728 15.57 2.40 35.46
N ARG A 729 15.32 1.58 34.43
CA ARG A 729 16.15 0.40 34.12
C ARG A 729 17.64 0.74 33.99
N PRO A 730 18.04 1.84 33.32
CA PRO A 730 19.45 2.18 33.18
C PRO A 730 20.19 2.49 34.50
N ALA A 731 19.48 2.74 35.61
CA ALA A 731 20.10 2.89 36.94
C ALA A 731 20.89 1.64 37.38
N ARG A 732 20.57 0.47 36.82
CA ARG A 732 21.28 -0.79 37.08
C ARG A 732 22.62 -0.89 36.36
N TRP A 733 22.87 -0.07 35.34
CA TRP A 733 24.00 -0.22 34.41
C TRP A 733 25.26 0.55 34.82
N SER A 734 25.42 0.84 36.11
CA SER A 734 26.54 1.66 36.63
C SER A 734 27.94 1.11 36.32
N GLN A 735 28.05 -0.19 36.05
CA GLN A 735 29.30 -0.87 35.68
C GLN A 735 29.31 -1.40 34.24
N ALA A 736 28.23 -1.16 33.48
CA ALA A 736 28.11 -1.60 32.10
C ALA A 736 29.12 -0.87 31.21
N ARG A 737 29.61 -1.57 30.20
CA ARG A 737 30.57 -1.08 29.21
C ARG A 737 30.13 -1.57 27.84
N ASP A 738 30.55 -0.86 26.78
CA ASP A 738 30.24 -1.27 25.40
C ASP A 738 28.72 -1.39 25.16
N ILE A 739 27.93 -0.44 25.67
CA ILE A 739 26.47 -0.43 25.50
C ILE A 739 26.14 0.08 24.10
N TRP A 740 25.22 -0.58 23.41
CA TRP A 740 24.74 -0.18 22.09
C TRP A 740 23.24 0.04 22.08
N MET A 741 22.78 0.82 21.10
CA MET A 741 21.37 1.00 20.81
C MET A 741 21.11 0.67 19.34
N PHE A 742 20.01 -0.02 19.07
CA PHE A 742 19.41 -0.11 17.74
C PHE A 742 18.21 0.84 17.71
N GLY A 743 18.00 1.57 16.62
CA GLY A 743 16.80 2.38 16.48
C GLY A 743 16.51 2.85 15.06
N THR A 744 15.26 3.26 14.86
CA THR A 744 14.83 4.08 13.72
C THR A 744 14.74 5.51 14.20
N TRP A 745 15.73 6.33 13.88
CA TRP A 745 15.96 7.60 14.60
C TRP A 745 15.16 8.79 14.07
N TYR A 746 14.63 8.69 12.85
CA TYR A 746 13.89 9.78 12.21
C TYR A 746 12.77 9.28 11.31
N TYR A 747 13.10 8.28 10.50
CA TYR A 747 12.21 7.58 9.59
C TYR A 747 12.29 6.09 9.88
N HIS A 748 11.15 5.40 9.83
CA HIS A 748 11.07 3.97 10.15
C HIS A 748 11.62 3.06 9.04
N TRP A 749 11.92 3.59 7.86
CA TRP A 749 12.69 2.87 6.83
C TRP A 749 14.21 2.94 7.04
N ALA A 750 14.71 3.81 7.93
CA ALA A 750 16.16 4.01 8.13
C ALA A 750 16.58 3.66 9.56
N ASP A 751 16.86 2.38 9.80
CA ASP A 751 17.47 1.95 11.05
C ASP A 751 18.99 2.18 11.07
N THR A 752 19.55 2.43 12.25
CA THR A 752 20.99 2.26 12.49
C THR A 752 21.25 1.83 13.93
N THR A 753 22.36 1.14 14.17
CA THR A 753 22.89 0.92 15.51
C THR A 753 23.94 1.97 15.87
N VAL A 754 23.87 2.52 17.08
CA VAL A 754 24.84 3.48 17.60
C VAL A 754 25.31 3.07 19.00
N GLY A 755 26.59 3.21 19.27
CA GLY A 755 27.12 3.06 20.63
C GLY A 755 26.59 4.13 21.58
N VAL A 756 26.64 3.89 22.89
CA VAL A 756 26.28 4.87 23.93
C VAL A 756 27.55 5.50 24.49
N ALA A 757 27.62 6.84 24.49
CA ALA A 757 28.71 7.60 25.08
C ALA A 757 28.50 7.86 26.58
N ALA A 758 27.28 8.20 26.98
CA ALA A 758 26.97 8.50 28.38
C ALA A 758 25.49 8.22 28.70
N ILE A 759 25.22 7.88 29.96
CA ILE A 759 23.88 7.78 30.53
C ILE A 759 23.86 8.58 31.83
N ASP A 760 22.99 9.59 31.91
CA ASP A 760 22.65 10.30 33.14
C ASP A 760 21.33 9.74 33.66
N THR A 761 21.41 8.93 34.72
CA THR A 761 20.24 8.25 35.31
C THR A 761 19.38 9.19 36.16
N SER A 762 19.95 10.31 36.63
CA SER A 762 19.21 11.32 37.40
C SER A 762 18.32 12.16 36.49
N ALA A 763 18.83 12.50 35.30
CA ALA A 763 18.10 13.24 34.29
C ALA A 763 17.35 12.33 33.29
N ARG A 764 17.51 11.01 33.43
CA ARG A 764 17.06 9.97 32.49
C ARG A 764 17.45 10.29 31.04
N GLN A 765 18.71 10.67 30.83
CA GLN A 765 19.25 11.05 29.53
C GLN A 765 20.29 10.05 29.04
N VAL A 766 20.28 9.81 27.73
CA VAL A 766 21.32 9.05 27.04
C VAL A 766 21.94 9.92 25.94
N THR A 767 23.25 9.82 25.78
CA THR A 767 24.00 10.42 24.68
C THR A 767 24.58 9.31 23.82
N ALA A 768 24.24 9.30 22.54
CA ALA A 768 24.85 8.39 21.57
C ALA A 768 26.31 8.78 21.27
N ALA A 769 27.17 7.80 21.08
CA ALA A 769 28.57 7.98 20.72
C ALA A 769 28.76 8.31 19.23
N HIS A 770 27.81 7.91 18.39
CA HIS A 770 27.89 8.07 16.94
C HIS A 770 26.62 8.76 16.43
N PRO A 771 26.68 9.53 15.33
CA PRO A 771 25.50 10.04 14.67
C PRO A 771 24.69 8.89 14.03
N ALA A 772 23.37 9.04 14.01
CA ALA A 772 22.49 8.21 13.20
C ALA A 772 22.56 8.62 11.72
N ALA A 773 21.96 7.82 10.82
CA ALA A 773 21.84 8.13 9.38
C ALA A 773 21.20 9.51 9.11
N TYR A 774 20.16 9.81 9.88
CA TYR A 774 19.51 11.11 9.94
C TYR A 774 19.65 11.70 11.34
N ARG A 775 19.18 12.93 11.53
CA ARG A 775 19.02 13.52 12.87
C ARG A 775 18.01 12.70 13.70
N THR A 776 18.04 12.79 15.03
CA THR A 776 17.07 12.10 15.90
C THR A 776 15.83 12.96 16.16
N ARG A 777 14.64 12.35 16.13
CA ARG A 777 13.35 12.95 16.53
C ARG A 777 12.83 12.37 17.84
N GLU A 778 11.89 13.06 18.47
CA GLU A 778 11.11 12.54 19.60
C GLU A 778 10.12 11.46 19.11
N GLY A 779 9.74 10.53 20.00
CA GLY A 779 8.77 9.46 19.71
C GLY A 779 9.29 8.35 18.80
N GLN A 780 10.61 8.21 18.66
CA GLN A 780 11.26 7.28 17.72
C GLN A 780 11.62 5.95 18.38
N ARG A 781 11.54 4.85 17.63
CA ARG A 781 11.68 3.49 18.18
C ARG A 781 13.14 3.11 18.38
N PHE A 782 13.51 2.66 19.57
CA PHE A 782 14.86 2.15 19.85
C PHE A 782 14.90 1.12 21.00
N TYR A 783 16.00 0.40 21.15
CA TYR A 783 16.28 -0.44 22.32
C TYR A 783 17.78 -0.48 22.61
N PHE A 784 18.15 -0.75 23.87
CA PHE A 784 19.54 -0.96 24.28
C PHE A 784 19.91 -2.44 24.17
N PHE A 785 21.15 -2.76 23.82
CA PHE A 785 21.65 -4.13 23.78
C PHE A 785 23.14 -4.24 24.11
N ASN A 786 23.62 -5.49 24.22
CA ASN A 786 24.98 -5.87 24.61
C ASN A 786 25.30 -5.55 26.09
N LEU A 787 24.40 -5.96 26.98
CA LEU A 787 24.47 -5.65 28.42
C LEU A 787 24.46 -6.95 29.25
N LEU A 788 25.46 -7.15 30.12
CA LEU A 788 25.42 -8.27 31.09
C LEU A 788 24.25 -8.10 32.07
N GLU A 789 23.99 -6.85 32.45
CA GLU A 789 22.97 -6.42 33.40
C GLU A 789 21.53 -6.72 32.96
N GLU A 790 21.36 -7.06 31.68
CA GLU A 790 20.08 -7.38 31.05
C GLU A 790 20.02 -8.82 30.53
N ILE A 791 20.88 -9.74 31.00
CA ILE A 791 20.62 -11.19 30.82
C ILE A 791 19.57 -11.60 31.84
N ASP A 792 18.28 -11.50 31.50
CA ASP A 792 17.18 -11.75 32.44
C ASP A 792 16.23 -12.89 32.04
N GLN A 793 16.36 -13.42 30.82
CA GLN A 793 15.55 -14.52 30.31
C GLN A 793 16.37 -15.57 29.53
N PRO A 794 15.88 -16.82 29.41
CA PRO A 794 16.57 -17.85 28.64
C PRO A 794 16.74 -17.45 27.16
N GLY A 795 17.93 -17.72 26.61
CA GLY A 795 18.31 -17.38 25.23
C GLY A 795 19.14 -16.10 25.10
N GLU A 796 19.37 -15.38 26.20
CA GLU A 796 20.18 -14.16 26.19
C GLU A 796 21.64 -14.39 26.55
N TRP A 797 22.52 -13.65 25.90
CA TRP A 797 23.97 -13.74 26.11
C TRP A 797 24.68 -12.39 26.05
N TYR A 798 25.87 -12.36 26.65
CA TYR A 798 26.81 -11.23 26.62
C TYR A 798 28.25 -11.76 26.52
N LEU A 799 29.09 -11.11 25.73
CA LEU A 799 30.52 -11.44 25.61
C LEU A 799 31.37 -10.30 26.17
N ASP A 800 32.07 -10.57 27.27
CA ASP A 800 33.13 -9.70 27.75
C ASP A 800 34.36 -9.88 26.84
N ARG A 801 34.42 -9.06 25.79
CA ARG A 801 35.50 -9.11 24.79
C ARG A 801 36.88 -8.79 25.39
N GLY A 802 36.93 -8.01 26.47
CA GLY A 802 38.18 -7.66 27.15
C GLY A 802 38.79 -8.85 27.90
N ARG A 803 37.94 -9.66 28.55
CA ARG A 803 38.36 -10.86 29.29
C ARG A 803 38.31 -12.14 28.45
N GLY A 804 37.52 -12.18 27.38
CA GLY A 804 37.24 -13.38 26.59
C GLY A 804 36.26 -14.33 27.27
N ILE A 805 35.33 -13.82 28.09
CA ILE A 805 34.34 -14.63 28.81
C ILE A 805 32.96 -14.46 28.19
N LEU A 806 32.37 -15.57 27.74
CA LEU A 806 30.98 -15.63 27.28
C LEU A 806 30.06 -15.93 28.46
N TYR A 807 29.08 -15.07 28.71
CA TYR A 807 27.99 -15.28 29.67
C TYR A 807 26.70 -15.58 28.92
N PHE A 808 25.96 -16.59 29.36
CA PHE A 808 24.79 -17.09 28.65
C PHE A 808 23.74 -17.61 29.63
N TYR A 809 22.48 -17.22 29.47
CA TYR A 809 21.35 -17.88 30.10
C TYR A 809 20.78 -18.91 29.11
N PRO A 810 21.11 -20.19 29.25
CA PRO A 810 20.78 -21.17 28.24
C PRO A 810 19.30 -21.59 28.31
N PRO A 811 18.61 -21.81 27.17
CA PRO A 811 17.24 -22.31 27.15
C PRO A 811 17.05 -23.70 27.77
N ALA A 812 18.10 -24.52 27.73
CA ALA A 812 18.17 -25.86 28.32
C ALA A 812 19.61 -26.14 28.76
N ASP A 813 19.88 -27.31 29.33
CA ASP A 813 21.23 -27.70 29.75
C ASP A 813 22.25 -27.61 28.59
N PRO A 814 23.25 -26.70 28.65
CA PRO A 814 24.19 -26.47 27.55
C PRO A 814 25.15 -27.64 27.33
N ASP A 815 25.35 -28.53 28.31
CA ASP A 815 26.17 -29.74 28.13
C ASP A 815 25.45 -30.83 27.34
N ARG A 816 24.12 -30.71 27.18
CA ARG A 816 23.26 -31.61 26.41
C ARG A 816 22.79 -31.02 25.08
N ALA A 817 23.26 -29.81 24.75
CA ALA A 817 22.91 -29.08 23.55
C ALA A 817 24.16 -28.80 22.69
N THR A 818 23.94 -28.34 21.46
CA THR A 818 25.02 -27.83 20.60
C THR A 818 25.09 -26.31 20.74
N VAL A 819 26.17 -25.83 21.37
CA VAL A 819 26.45 -24.39 21.49
C VAL A 819 27.58 -24.01 20.56
N GLU A 820 27.35 -23.03 19.68
CA GLU A 820 28.26 -22.68 18.58
C GLU A 820 28.42 -21.16 18.45
N ILE A 821 29.60 -20.71 18.01
CA ILE A 821 29.85 -19.31 17.66
C ILE A 821 30.42 -19.19 16.25
N SER A 822 30.05 -18.12 15.54
CA SER A 822 30.62 -17.77 14.24
C SER A 822 31.99 -17.10 14.39
N LEU A 823 32.98 -17.48 13.55
CA LEU A 823 34.36 -16.98 13.69
C LEU A 823 34.96 -16.38 12.42
N LEU A 824 34.76 -16.99 11.24
CA LEU A 824 35.36 -16.49 10.00
C LEU A 824 34.72 -15.17 9.57
N GLU A 825 35.52 -14.11 9.47
CA GLU A 825 35.06 -12.74 9.15
C GLU A 825 35.11 -12.37 7.67
N THR A 826 35.57 -13.28 6.83
CA THR A 826 35.56 -13.18 5.37
C THR A 826 34.56 -14.16 4.79
N PRO A 827 34.23 -14.06 3.49
CA PRO A 827 33.35 -15.03 2.84
C PRO A 827 33.85 -16.47 3.01
N LEU A 828 32.95 -17.44 3.17
CA LEU A 828 33.35 -18.86 3.27
C LEU A 828 33.97 -19.35 1.95
N VAL A 829 33.35 -18.97 0.82
CA VAL A 829 33.83 -19.31 -0.52
C VAL A 829 33.86 -18.06 -1.40
N ARG A 830 34.92 -17.93 -2.19
CA ARG A 830 35.07 -16.82 -3.15
C ARG A 830 35.45 -17.33 -4.53
N LEU A 831 34.80 -16.82 -5.57
CA LEU A 831 35.13 -17.04 -6.97
C LEU A 831 35.54 -15.68 -7.57
N GLU A 832 36.75 -15.57 -8.10
CA GLU A 832 37.30 -14.36 -8.75
C GLU A 832 37.64 -14.68 -10.22
N ASP A 833 36.90 -14.07 -11.15
CA ASP A 833 37.00 -14.28 -12.60
C ASP A 833 36.91 -15.76 -13.02
N VAL A 834 35.94 -16.48 -12.45
CA VAL A 834 35.79 -17.92 -12.64
C VAL A 834 34.72 -18.24 -13.68
N SER A 835 35.04 -19.18 -14.57
CA SER A 835 34.14 -19.65 -15.61
C SER A 835 33.76 -21.12 -15.47
N HIS A 836 32.48 -21.46 -15.70
CA HIS A 836 31.99 -22.85 -15.77
C HIS A 836 32.28 -23.71 -14.53
N VAL A 837 32.19 -23.10 -13.35
CA VAL A 837 32.26 -23.80 -12.06
C VAL A 837 30.87 -23.99 -11.46
N THR A 838 30.61 -25.18 -10.91
CA THR A 838 29.36 -25.45 -10.17
C THR A 838 29.64 -25.88 -8.74
N LEU A 839 28.95 -25.26 -7.80
CA LEU A 839 28.85 -25.72 -6.41
C LEU A 839 27.46 -26.35 -6.23
N ARG A 840 27.39 -27.65 -5.91
CA ARG A 840 26.12 -28.39 -5.84
C ARG A 840 25.91 -29.12 -4.53
N GLY A 841 24.77 -28.89 -3.88
CA GLY A 841 24.37 -29.66 -2.69
C GLY A 841 25.23 -29.40 -1.45
N LEU A 842 25.94 -28.27 -1.39
CA LEU A 842 26.84 -27.96 -0.27
C LEU A 842 26.09 -27.19 0.81
N THR A 843 26.40 -27.49 2.08
CA THR A 843 25.95 -26.66 3.22
C THR A 843 27.08 -25.72 3.65
N LEU A 844 26.78 -24.44 3.81
CA LEU A 844 27.70 -23.41 4.31
C LEU A 844 27.08 -22.72 5.53
N GLU A 845 27.84 -22.59 6.61
CA GLU A 845 27.31 -22.03 7.85
C GLU A 845 28.35 -21.42 8.80
N LEU A 846 27.85 -20.68 9.79
CA LEU A 846 28.60 -20.14 10.93
C LEU A 846 29.74 -19.18 10.53
N GLY A 847 29.60 -18.47 9.42
CA GLY A 847 30.43 -17.32 9.06
C GLY A 847 29.94 -16.05 9.74
N ARG A 848 30.86 -15.15 10.12
CA ARG A 848 30.53 -13.80 10.62
C ARG A 848 30.13 -12.85 9.48
N TRP A 849 30.44 -13.19 8.24
CA TRP A 849 30.19 -12.39 7.05
C TRP A 849 29.43 -13.17 5.98
N ASP A 850 29.64 -12.85 4.70
CA ASP A 850 28.92 -13.46 3.57
C ASP A 850 29.21 -14.95 3.41
N GLY A 851 28.28 -15.70 2.82
CA GLY A 851 28.48 -17.11 2.52
C GLY A 851 29.38 -17.32 1.30
N ILE A 852 28.90 -16.89 0.13
CA ILE A 852 29.59 -17.06 -1.16
C ILE A 852 29.67 -15.71 -1.88
N THR A 853 30.86 -15.37 -2.39
CA THR A 853 31.04 -14.20 -3.27
C THR A 853 31.54 -14.63 -4.64
N ILE A 854 30.94 -14.12 -5.71
CA ILE A 854 31.37 -14.29 -7.10
C ILE A 854 31.68 -12.90 -7.65
N GLN A 855 32.90 -12.70 -8.11
CA GLN A 855 33.36 -11.47 -8.75
C GLN A 855 33.78 -11.82 -10.17
N ASP A 856 33.12 -11.20 -11.15
CA ASP A 856 33.36 -11.46 -12.58
C ASP A 856 33.29 -12.94 -13.00
N GLY A 857 33.79 -13.24 -14.21
CA GLY A 857 33.73 -14.56 -14.83
C GLY A 857 32.41 -14.83 -15.56
N ARG A 858 32.11 -16.11 -15.79
CA ARG A 858 30.89 -16.49 -16.51
C ARG A 858 30.35 -17.87 -16.17
N ARG A 859 29.01 -18.01 -16.18
CA ARG A 859 28.34 -19.32 -16.09
C ARG A 859 28.76 -20.16 -14.87
N CYS A 860 29.00 -19.49 -13.74
CA CYS A 860 29.09 -20.17 -12.46
C CYS A 860 27.69 -20.43 -11.89
N LEU A 861 27.49 -21.62 -11.32
CA LEU A 861 26.18 -22.07 -10.84
C LEU A 861 26.26 -22.53 -9.38
N LEU A 862 25.41 -21.96 -8.54
CA LEU A 862 25.10 -22.49 -7.22
C LEU A 862 23.80 -23.28 -7.35
N ALA A 863 23.83 -24.58 -7.06
CA ALA A 863 22.70 -25.47 -7.29
C ALA A 863 22.37 -26.32 -6.05
N GLY A 864 21.22 -26.10 -5.44
CA GLY A 864 20.74 -26.92 -4.32
C GLY A 864 21.61 -26.80 -3.08
N CYS A 865 22.27 -25.66 -2.90
CA CYS A 865 23.07 -25.40 -1.72
C CYS A 865 22.19 -24.90 -0.56
N THR A 866 22.65 -25.13 0.66
CA THR A 866 22.05 -24.57 1.87
C THR A 866 23.03 -23.59 2.50
N LEU A 867 22.64 -22.32 2.63
CA LEU A 867 23.45 -21.31 3.31
C LEU A 867 22.67 -20.83 4.52
N ARG A 868 23.24 -20.97 5.72
CA ARG A 868 22.51 -20.65 6.94
C ARG A 868 23.40 -20.19 8.07
N ARG A 869 22.81 -19.50 9.05
CA ARG A 869 23.53 -19.04 10.26
C ARG A 869 24.76 -18.21 9.88
N LEU A 870 24.55 -17.18 9.07
CA LEU A 870 25.59 -16.27 8.58
C LEU A 870 25.33 -14.87 9.10
N GLY A 871 26.37 -14.18 9.57
CA GLY A 871 26.25 -12.78 10.00
C GLY A 871 26.09 -11.78 8.85
N GLY A 872 26.51 -12.16 7.64
CA GLY A 872 26.41 -11.36 6.40
C GLY A 872 25.27 -11.80 5.48
N ASN A 873 25.47 -11.63 4.17
CA ASN A 873 24.54 -12.10 3.14
C ASN A 873 24.76 -13.58 2.80
N GLY A 874 23.77 -14.22 2.19
CA GLY A 874 23.95 -15.56 1.63
C GLY A 874 24.94 -15.57 0.46
N VAL A 875 24.57 -14.91 -0.65
CA VAL A 875 25.37 -14.89 -1.88
C VAL A 875 25.52 -13.47 -2.43
N VAL A 876 26.73 -13.09 -2.81
CA VAL A 876 27.01 -11.84 -3.52
C VAL A 876 27.59 -12.16 -4.90
N ILE A 877 27.01 -11.60 -5.95
CA ILE A 877 27.50 -11.65 -7.34
C ILE A 877 27.74 -10.21 -7.77
N ASP A 878 28.96 -9.90 -8.18
CA ASP A 878 29.38 -8.59 -8.65
C ASP A 878 30.10 -8.72 -9.99
N GLY A 879 29.45 -8.27 -11.06
CA GLY A 879 29.96 -8.38 -12.43
C GLY A 879 29.78 -9.76 -13.05
N GLY A 880 30.52 -10.00 -14.14
CA GLY A 880 30.46 -11.26 -14.89
C GLY A 880 29.19 -11.44 -15.75
N GLN A 881 28.99 -12.66 -16.24
CA GLN A 881 27.89 -13.00 -17.16
C GLN A 881 27.27 -14.37 -16.88
N GLU A 882 25.94 -14.47 -16.94
CA GLU A 882 25.20 -15.73 -16.90
C GLU A 882 25.43 -16.60 -15.63
N HIS A 883 25.81 -15.98 -14.49
CA HIS A 883 25.82 -16.65 -13.18
C HIS A 883 24.40 -17.01 -12.69
N GLY A 884 24.29 -18.12 -11.97
CA GLY A 884 22.99 -18.64 -11.53
C GLY A 884 22.98 -19.09 -10.08
N ILE A 885 21.86 -18.84 -9.40
CA ILE A 885 21.51 -19.42 -8.10
C ILE A 885 20.21 -20.19 -8.30
N LEU A 886 20.25 -21.51 -8.16
CA LEU A 886 19.13 -22.40 -8.47
C LEU A 886 18.83 -23.34 -7.31
N GLY A 887 17.57 -23.37 -6.87
CA GLY A 887 17.12 -24.40 -5.93
C GLY A 887 17.74 -24.32 -4.54
N CYS A 888 18.34 -23.19 -4.16
CA CYS A 888 19.05 -23.05 -2.89
C CYS A 888 18.12 -22.66 -1.74
N ASP A 889 18.46 -23.11 -0.53
CA ASP A 889 17.78 -22.70 0.71
C ASP A 889 18.72 -21.75 1.48
N LEU A 890 18.28 -20.51 1.71
CA LEU A 890 19.06 -19.44 2.36
C LEU A 890 18.29 -18.95 3.58
N TYR A 891 18.78 -19.18 4.79
CA TYR A 891 18.03 -18.80 5.99
C TYR A 891 18.85 -18.54 7.24
N THR A 892 18.27 -17.78 8.17
CA THR A 892 18.99 -17.31 9.37
C THR A 892 20.22 -16.50 8.98
N LEU A 893 19.95 -15.35 8.34
CA LEU A 893 20.95 -14.44 7.81
C LEU A 893 20.91 -13.11 8.57
N GLY A 894 22.09 -12.63 8.97
CA GLY A 894 22.24 -11.33 9.63
C GLY A 894 21.95 -10.17 8.69
N ARG A 895 22.25 -10.33 7.40
CA ARG A 895 21.87 -9.42 6.30
C ARG A 895 20.94 -10.14 5.31
N GLY A 896 21.07 -9.88 4.01
CA GLY A 896 20.13 -10.32 2.99
C GLY A 896 20.43 -11.69 2.42
N GLY A 897 19.49 -12.18 1.61
CA GLY A 897 19.67 -13.42 0.86
C GLY A 897 20.78 -13.28 -0.18
N THR A 898 20.57 -12.38 -1.14
CA THR A 898 21.43 -12.24 -2.30
C THR A 898 21.60 -10.79 -2.75
N VAL A 899 22.79 -10.47 -3.24
CA VAL A 899 23.11 -9.23 -3.96
C VAL A 899 23.64 -9.65 -5.32
N VAL A 900 22.99 -9.22 -6.41
CA VAL A 900 23.29 -9.66 -7.77
C VAL A 900 23.39 -8.45 -8.69
N THR A 901 24.61 -8.08 -9.04
CA THR A 901 24.92 -7.00 -9.98
C THR A 901 25.52 -7.58 -11.25
N GLY A 902 24.94 -7.27 -12.41
CA GLY A 902 25.53 -7.68 -13.69
C GLY A 902 24.87 -7.07 -14.91
N GLY A 903 25.62 -7.03 -16.01
CA GLY A 903 25.28 -6.24 -17.20
C GLY A 903 25.80 -4.81 -17.12
N ASP A 904 25.74 -4.10 -18.25
CA ASP A 904 26.25 -2.73 -18.38
C ASP A 904 25.15 -1.78 -18.82
N ARG A 905 24.79 -0.86 -17.93
CA ARG A 905 23.74 0.12 -18.15
C ARG A 905 24.08 1.14 -19.23
N LYS A 906 25.36 1.47 -19.48
CA LYS A 906 25.74 2.43 -20.53
C LYS A 906 25.47 1.87 -21.92
N THR A 907 25.76 0.58 -22.10
CA THR A 907 25.59 -0.12 -23.38
C THR A 907 24.27 -0.89 -23.49
N LEU A 908 23.51 -1.01 -22.40
CA LEU A 908 22.35 -1.90 -22.26
C LEU A 908 22.70 -3.37 -22.55
N THR A 909 23.94 -3.77 -22.28
CA THR A 909 24.38 -5.17 -22.43
C THR A 909 23.86 -5.99 -21.24
N PRO A 910 23.08 -7.07 -21.48
CA PRO A 910 22.51 -7.86 -20.39
C PRO A 910 23.58 -8.69 -19.65
N GLY A 911 23.44 -8.82 -18.33
CA GLY A 911 24.26 -9.72 -17.50
C GLY A 911 23.78 -11.18 -17.60
N GLY A 912 22.47 -11.39 -17.74
CA GLY A 912 21.87 -12.73 -17.86
C GLY A 912 21.94 -13.55 -16.56
N HIS A 913 22.12 -12.91 -15.40
CA HIS A 913 22.10 -13.59 -14.12
C HIS A 913 20.69 -14.03 -13.75
N PHE A 914 20.58 -15.10 -12.96
CA PHE A 914 19.29 -15.55 -12.45
C PHE A 914 19.33 -16.06 -11.01
N VAL A 915 18.25 -15.76 -10.28
CA VAL A 915 17.91 -16.39 -9.00
C VAL A 915 16.58 -17.12 -9.19
N GLU A 916 16.62 -18.45 -9.15
CA GLU A 916 15.44 -19.28 -9.46
C GLU A 916 15.21 -20.44 -8.49
N ASN A 917 13.94 -20.73 -8.18
CA ASN A 917 13.53 -21.86 -7.34
C ASN A 917 14.18 -21.86 -5.94
N CYS A 918 14.57 -20.69 -5.43
CA CYS A 918 15.21 -20.53 -4.14
C CYS A 918 14.19 -20.24 -3.04
N HIS A 919 14.45 -20.77 -1.85
CA HIS A 919 13.69 -20.47 -0.64
C HIS A 919 14.56 -19.62 0.27
N ILE A 920 14.19 -18.35 0.42
CA ILE A 920 14.96 -17.38 1.21
C ILE A 920 14.07 -16.85 2.34
N HIS A 921 14.45 -17.11 3.59
CA HIS A 921 13.64 -16.70 4.73
C HIS A 921 14.47 -16.42 6.00
N ASP A 922 13.89 -15.73 6.99
CA ASP A 922 14.61 -15.37 8.23
C ASP A 922 15.92 -14.61 7.92
N PHE A 923 15.80 -13.50 7.20
CA PHE A 923 16.90 -12.63 6.77
C PHE A 923 16.72 -11.21 7.33
N SER A 924 17.75 -10.38 7.19
CA SER A 924 17.82 -9.04 7.80
C SER A 924 17.66 -9.07 9.33
N ARG A 925 18.17 -10.13 9.98
CA ARG A 925 18.03 -10.29 11.43
C ARG A 925 18.81 -9.24 12.21
N VAL A 926 20.00 -8.90 11.73
CA VAL A 926 20.94 -7.97 12.39
C VAL A 926 20.88 -6.60 11.71
N ASP A 927 21.05 -6.54 10.39
CA ASP A 927 20.84 -5.32 9.60
C ASP A 927 19.40 -5.33 9.08
N ARG A 928 18.52 -4.55 9.71
CA ARG A 928 17.07 -4.76 9.60
C ARG A 928 16.44 -4.13 8.36
N THR A 929 17.11 -3.21 7.67
CA THR A 929 16.61 -2.59 6.43
C THR A 929 17.61 -2.65 5.28
N TYR A 930 17.09 -2.61 4.05
CA TYR A 930 17.85 -2.60 2.78
C TYR A 930 18.85 -3.76 2.61
N THR A 931 18.50 -4.94 3.11
CA THR A 931 19.26 -6.18 2.93
C THR A 931 18.32 -7.30 2.43
N PRO A 932 17.71 -7.16 1.24
CA PRO A 932 16.59 -8.00 0.78
C PRO A 932 16.96 -9.47 0.52
N ALA A 933 15.96 -10.30 0.24
CA ALA A 933 16.20 -11.65 -0.28
C ALA A 933 16.96 -11.58 -1.61
N VAL A 934 16.64 -10.59 -2.45
CA VAL A 934 17.37 -10.27 -3.67
C VAL A 934 17.49 -8.75 -3.85
N LEU A 935 18.72 -8.23 -3.86
CA LEU A 935 19.04 -6.94 -4.46
C LEU A 935 19.56 -7.23 -5.87
N MET A 936 18.81 -6.81 -6.89
CA MET A 936 19.17 -7.01 -8.29
C MET A 936 19.52 -5.67 -8.94
N ASN A 937 20.70 -5.58 -9.56
CA ASN A 937 21.19 -4.39 -10.24
C ASN A 937 21.76 -4.72 -11.64
N GLY A 938 21.75 -3.73 -12.54
CA GLY A 938 22.40 -3.78 -13.84
C GLY A 938 21.43 -3.86 -15.00
N VAL A 939 21.58 -4.86 -15.88
CA VAL A 939 20.75 -5.01 -17.08
C VAL A 939 20.38 -6.47 -17.34
N GLY A 940 19.12 -6.77 -17.63
CA GLY A 940 18.74 -8.05 -18.26
C GLY A 940 18.88 -9.30 -17.38
N ASN A 941 18.80 -9.15 -16.06
CA ASN A 941 18.84 -10.25 -15.08
C ASN A 941 17.42 -10.68 -14.65
N ARG A 942 17.28 -11.87 -14.04
CA ARG A 942 15.99 -12.51 -13.78
C ARG A 942 15.82 -13.05 -12.35
N ILE A 943 14.64 -12.86 -11.77
CA ILE A 943 14.24 -13.43 -10.47
C ILE A 943 12.97 -14.25 -10.72
N ALA A 944 13.02 -15.58 -10.57
CA ALA A 944 11.86 -16.41 -10.90
C ALA A 944 11.57 -17.59 -9.97
N HIS A 945 10.30 -17.96 -9.81
CA HIS A 945 9.90 -19.19 -9.07
C HIS A 945 10.43 -19.29 -7.63
N ASN A 946 10.67 -18.16 -6.96
CA ASN A 946 11.21 -18.16 -5.61
C ASN A 946 10.10 -18.04 -4.55
N LEU A 947 10.45 -18.38 -3.31
CA LEU A 947 9.65 -18.12 -2.12
C LEU A 947 10.46 -17.25 -1.15
N PHE A 948 9.96 -16.04 -0.87
CA PHE A 948 10.59 -15.09 0.06
C PHE A 948 9.65 -14.76 1.22
N HIS A 949 10.11 -14.96 2.45
CA HIS A 949 9.33 -14.57 3.63
C HIS A 949 10.16 -14.28 4.87
N ASP A 950 9.53 -13.72 5.89
CA ASP A 950 10.10 -13.40 7.20
C ASP A 950 11.23 -12.39 7.14
N SER A 951 10.88 -11.18 6.70
CA SER A 951 11.78 -10.02 6.70
C SER A 951 11.16 -8.80 7.38
N PRO A 952 11.90 -8.10 8.25
CA PRO A 952 11.45 -6.81 8.79
C PRO A 952 11.26 -5.73 7.71
N HIS A 953 11.81 -5.93 6.51
CA HIS A 953 11.78 -4.98 5.38
C HIS A 953 11.39 -5.65 4.05
N HIS A 954 11.49 -4.95 2.91
CA HIS A 954 11.14 -5.45 1.59
C HIS A 954 11.85 -6.78 1.21
N GLY A 955 11.19 -7.58 0.38
CA GLY A 955 11.73 -8.85 -0.11
C GLY A 955 12.69 -8.70 -1.28
N ILE A 956 12.45 -7.71 -2.15
CA ILE A 956 13.25 -7.47 -3.37
C ILE A 956 13.59 -5.98 -3.47
N ARG A 957 14.83 -5.69 -3.87
CA ARG A 957 15.24 -4.38 -4.36
C ARG A 957 15.65 -4.50 -5.82
N LEU A 958 15.08 -3.67 -6.69
CA LEU A 958 15.35 -3.72 -8.13
C LEU A 958 15.89 -2.39 -8.65
N GLU A 959 17.06 -2.42 -9.25
CA GLU A 959 17.79 -1.26 -9.78
C GLU A 959 18.24 -1.58 -11.22
N GLY A 960 18.12 -0.64 -12.16
CA GLY A 960 18.59 -0.85 -13.54
C GLY A 960 17.51 -1.20 -14.55
N ASN A 961 17.87 -1.95 -15.61
CA ASN A 961 17.13 -2.00 -16.87
C ASN A 961 16.80 -3.43 -17.33
N ASP A 962 15.69 -3.59 -18.05
CA ASP A 962 15.32 -4.85 -18.73
C ASP A 962 15.28 -6.10 -17.81
N HIS A 963 15.08 -5.93 -16.50
CA HIS A 963 14.96 -7.05 -15.57
C HIS A 963 13.59 -7.72 -15.66
N VAL A 964 13.54 -9.02 -15.36
CA VAL A 964 12.30 -9.79 -15.28
C VAL A 964 12.16 -10.42 -13.90
N VAL A 965 11.06 -10.08 -13.20
CA VAL A 965 10.66 -10.67 -11.92
C VAL A 965 9.34 -11.43 -12.14
N GLU A 966 9.38 -12.75 -12.06
CA GLU A 966 8.20 -13.56 -12.41
C GLU A 966 7.98 -14.85 -11.62
N PHE A 967 6.73 -15.26 -11.43
CA PHE A 967 6.39 -16.51 -10.74
C PHE A 967 6.91 -16.62 -9.30
N ASN A 968 7.21 -15.50 -8.62
CA ASN A 968 7.65 -15.54 -7.23
C ASN A 968 6.46 -15.45 -6.27
N GLU A 969 6.58 -16.09 -5.11
CA GLU A 969 5.68 -15.93 -3.97
C GLU A 969 6.39 -15.14 -2.86
N ILE A 970 5.76 -14.07 -2.38
CA ILE A 970 6.32 -13.18 -1.37
C ILE A 970 5.25 -12.90 -0.30
N HIS A 971 5.59 -13.20 0.96
CA HIS A 971 4.74 -12.89 2.10
C HIS A 971 5.51 -12.63 3.38
N SER A 972 4.84 -12.09 4.41
CA SER A 972 5.46 -11.89 5.73
C SER A 972 6.73 -11.04 5.67
N VAL A 973 6.72 -10.03 4.81
CA VAL A 973 7.78 -9.04 4.66
C VAL A 973 7.27 -7.65 5.05
N VAL A 974 8.17 -6.72 5.35
CA VAL A 974 7.83 -5.35 5.78
C VAL A 974 7.01 -5.35 7.09
N TYR A 975 7.27 -6.29 8.00
CA TYR A 975 6.53 -6.36 9.27
C TYR A 975 7.04 -5.38 10.34
N GLU A 976 8.19 -4.72 10.12
CA GLU A 976 8.75 -3.75 11.06
C GLU A 976 8.97 -2.36 10.43
N SER A 977 9.55 -2.31 9.23
CA SER A 977 9.81 -1.06 8.52
C SER A 977 8.52 -0.44 7.96
N ASP A 978 8.57 0.85 7.65
CA ASP A 978 7.47 1.62 7.05
C ASP A 978 7.98 2.29 5.78
N ASP A 979 7.07 2.78 4.94
CA ASP A 979 7.37 3.40 3.65
C ASP A 979 8.20 2.41 2.80
N GLN A 980 7.70 1.19 2.60
CA GLN A 980 8.35 0.11 1.83
C GLN A 980 7.31 -0.90 1.32
N ALA A 981 7.66 -1.74 0.35
CA ALA A 981 6.76 -2.76 -0.18
C ALA A 981 7.43 -4.14 -0.31
N GLY A 982 6.72 -5.15 -0.80
CA GLY A 982 7.34 -6.45 -1.13
C GLY A 982 8.53 -6.31 -2.10
N ILE A 983 8.43 -5.37 -3.04
CA ILE A 983 9.52 -4.93 -3.91
C ILE A 983 9.60 -3.40 -3.97
N ASP A 984 10.83 -2.87 -3.85
CA ASP A 984 11.11 -1.45 -3.97
C ASP A 984 12.02 -1.14 -5.18
N MET A 985 11.71 -0.05 -5.87
CA MET A 985 12.57 0.64 -6.85
C MET A 985 12.63 2.13 -6.48
N PHE A 986 13.68 2.86 -6.86
CA PHE A 986 13.86 4.25 -6.42
C PHE A 986 14.52 5.18 -7.46
N LEU A 987 14.01 6.40 -7.53
CA LEU A 987 14.63 7.64 -8.03
C LEU A 987 14.91 7.74 -9.54
N ASN A 988 15.30 6.66 -10.22
CA ASN A 988 15.90 6.76 -11.55
C ASN A 988 14.91 6.49 -12.69
N PRO A 989 14.38 7.51 -13.40
CA PRO A 989 13.43 7.33 -14.49
C PRO A 989 14.05 6.68 -15.74
N SER A 990 15.37 6.43 -15.78
CA SER A 990 16.01 5.66 -16.86
C SER A 990 15.95 4.13 -16.64
N TYR A 991 15.44 3.64 -15.50
CA TYR A 991 15.22 2.22 -15.21
C TYR A 991 14.03 1.63 -16.00
N ARG A 992 14.18 1.60 -17.32
CA ARG A 992 13.15 1.22 -18.28
C ARG A 992 13.23 -0.26 -18.65
N GLY A 993 12.10 -0.80 -19.11
CA GLY A 993 11.98 -2.17 -19.62
C GLY A 993 11.86 -3.25 -18.55
N ASN A 994 11.75 -2.87 -17.27
CA ASN A 994 11.55 -3.81 -16.18
C ASN A 994 10.14 -4.40 -16.19
N VAL A 995 10.05 -5.71 -15.91
CA VAL A 995 8.80 -6.48 -15.98
C VAL A 995 8.59 -7.24 -14.68
N LEU A 996 7.48 -6.94 -14.01
CA LEU A 996 7.01 -7.62 -12.81
C LEU A 996 5.75 -8.39 -13.18
N ARG A 997 5.84 -9.72 -13.41
CA ARG A 997 4.70 -10.50 -13.89
C ARG A 997 4.43 -11.82 -13.20
N TYR A 998 3.18 -12.22 -13.09
CA TYR A 998 2.81 -13.53 -12.53
C TYR A 998 3.39 -13.80 -11.14
N ASN A 999 3.56 -12.79 -10.29
CA ASN A 999 3.98 -12.99 -8.90
C ASN A 999 2.76 -12.99 -7.97
N TYR A 1000 2.88 -13.66 -6.82
CA TYR A 1000 1.89 -13.66 -5.76
C TYR A 1000 2.42 -12.89 -4.55
N TRP A 1001 1.82 -11.72 -4.29
CA TRP A 1001 2.16 -10.81 -3.21
C TRP A 1001 1.08 -10.88 -2.14
N HIS A 1002 1.40 -11.40 -0.95
CA HIS A 1002 0.36 -11.57 0.07
C HIS A 1002 0.81 -11.39 1.50
N HIS A 1003 -0.06 -10.88 2.37
CA HIS A 1003 0.23 -10.66 3.79
C HIS A 1003 1.53 -9.85 3.99
N ILE A 1004 1.60 -8.71 3.32
CA ILE A 1004 2.75 -7.80 3.37
C ILE A 1004 2.39 -6.61 4.24
N GLY A 1005 3.30 -6.24 5.14
CA GLY A 1005 3.13 -5.15 6.09
C GLY A 1005 3.02 -5.61 7.54
N SER A 1006 3.05 -4.64 8.45
CA SER A 1006 3.06 -4.84 9.90
C SER A 1006 1.67 -4.99 10.51
N GLY A 1007 0.62 -4.60 9.77
CA GLY A 1007 -0.75 -4.50 10.31
C GLY A 1007 -0.92 -3.39 11.36
N LEU A 1008 0.05 -2.49 11.52
CA LEU A 1008 0.01 -1.33 12.42
C LEU A 1008 -0.28 -0.04 11.64
N ASP A 1009 -0.54 1.05 12.37
CA ASP A 1009 -0.61 2.39 11.78
C ASP A 1009 0.76 2.79 11.19
N THR A 1010 0.78 2.91 9.87
CA THR A 1010 1.98 3.17 9.05
C THR A 1010 1.71 4.29 8.06
N ILE A 1011 2.79 4.93 7.58
CA ILE A 1011 2.72 5.87 6.46
C ILE A 1011 2.33 5.11 5.20
N GLY A 1012 2.93 3.94 4.93
CA GLY A 1012 2.60 3.17 3.74
C GLY A 1012 3.34 1.85 3.61
N GLN A 1013 2.60 0.77 3.36
CA GLN A 1013 3.18 -0.53 3.01
C GLN A 1013 2.38 -1.18 1.87
N GLY A 1014 3.07 -1.79 0.91
CA GLY A 1014 2.44 -2.32 -0.32
C GLY A 1014 3.04 -3.62 -0.85
N GLY A 1015 2.51 -4.14 -1.95
CA GLY A 1015 3.13 -5.26 -2.69
C GLY A 1015 4.30 -4.79 -3.55
N ILE A 1016 4.07 -3.75 -4.35
CA ILE A 1016 5.06 -3.12 -5.24
C ILE A 1016 5.12 -1.62 -4.96
N ARG A 1017 6.31 -1.08 -4.74
CA ARG A 1017 6.56 0.37 -4.67
C ARG A 1017 7.50 0.80 -5.79
N LEU A 1018 6.96 1.61 -6.70
CA LEU A 1018 7.71 2.37 -7.69
C LEU A 1018 7.96 3.76 -7.08
N ASP A 1019 9.02 3.86 -6.28
CA ASP A 1019 9.31 5.07 -5.50
C ASP A 1019 10.04 6.11 -6.33
N ASP A 1020 9.75 7.38 -6.08
CA ASP A 1020 10.32 8.58 -6.70
C ASP A 1020 10.70 8.43 -8.19
N ALA A 1021 9.86 8.94 -9.08
CA ALA A 1021 10.13 9.06 -10.51
C ALA A 1021 10.37 7.76 -11.31
N ILE A 1022 10.31 6.58 -10.69
CA ILE A 1022 10.38 5.30 -11.40
C ILE A 1022 9.30 5.23 -12.46
N SER A 1023 9.72 5.00 -13.71
CA SER A 1023 8.90 5.18 -14.89
C SER A 1023 9.07 4.01 -15.86
N GLY A 1024 8.04 3.70 -16.65
CA GLY A 1024 8.13 2.67 -17.71
C GLY A 1024 8.26 1.23 -17.23
N THR A 1025 7.85 0.92 -16.00
CA THR A 1025 7.79 -0.46 -15.48
C THR A 1025 6.47 -1.11 -15.84
N VAL A 1026 6.50 -2.38 -16.24
CA VAL A 1026 5.31 -3.18 -16.54
C VAL A 1026 4.98 -4.12 -15.37
N VAL A 1027 3.81 -3.95 -14.78
CA VAL A 1027 3.21 -4.80 -13.75
C VAL A 1027 2.06 -5.59 -14.38
N TYR A 1028 2.28 -6.88 -14.66
CA TYR A 1028 1.36 -7.68 -15.48
C TYR A 1028 0.98 -9.04 -14.88
N GLY A 1029 -0.31 -9.34 -14.75
CA GLY A 1029 -0.71 -10.71 -14.39
C GLY A 1029 -0.35 -11.13 -12.95
N ASN A 1030 -0.13 -10.21 -12.03
CA ASN A 1030 0.19 -10.52 -10.64
C ASN A 1030 -1.10 -10.73 -9.81
N VAL A 1031 -0.97 -11.47 -8.71
CA VAL A 1031 -2.01 -11.61 -7.69
C VAL A 1031 -1.57 -10.86 -6.43
N PHE A 1032 -2.42 -9.95 -5.96
CA PHE A 1032 -2.22 -9.17 -4.76
C PHE A 1032 -3.29 -9.52 -3.74
N TYR A 1033 -2.89 -10.01 -2.57
CA TYR A 1033 -3.81 -10.41 -1.50
C TYR A 1033 -3.40 -9.82 -0.16
N ARG A 1034 -4.19 -8.89 0.40
CA ARG A 1034 -3.90 -8.30 1.72
C ARG A 1034 -2.48 -7.70 1.84
N CYS A 1035 -2.09 -6.90 0.86
CA CYS A 1035 -0.76 -6.26 0.78
C CYS A 1035 -0.87 -4.76 0.53
N SER A 1036 -1.66 -4.07 1.35
CA SER A 1036 -1.90 -2.62 1.26
C SER A 1036 -2.24 -2.07 2.65
N ALA A 1037 -1.38 -1.20 3.18
CA ALA A 1037 -1.53 -0.55 4.47
C ALA A 1037 -1.09 0.92 4.42
N GLY A 1038 -1.51 1.69 5.42
CA GLY A 1038 -1.28 3.14 5.46
C GLY A 1038 -1.88 3.84 4.24
N LEU A 1039 -1.06 4.66 3.59
CA LEU A 1039 -1.41 5.38 2.37
C LEU A 1039 -1.19 4.56 1.10
N PHE A 1040 -0.55 3.39 1.16
CA PHE A 1040 -0.17 2.63 -0.04
C PHE A 1040 -1.25 1.66 -0.48
N GLY A 1041 -1.43 1.55 -1.79
CA GLY A 1041 -2.10 0.44 -2.45
C GLY A 1041 -1.17 -0.74 -2.61
N ALA A 1042 -1.73 -1.84 -3.11
CA ALA A 1042 -0.94 -3.02 -3.47
C ALA A 1042 0.14 -2.68 -4.49
N VAL A 1043 -0.13 -1.70 -5.37
CA VAL A 1043 0.88 -1.00 -6.18
C VAL A 1043 0.89 0.47 -5.79
N GLN A 1044 2.04 0.99 -5.35
CA GLN A 1044 2.27 2.41 -5.06
C GLN A 1044 3.17 3.03 -6.13
N ILE A 1045 2.75 4.15 -6.72
CA ILE A 1045 3.52 4.91 -7.72
C ILE A 1045 3.75 6.33 -7.19
N HIS A 1046 5.01 6.72 -6.99
CA HIS A 1046 5.38 8.02 -6.44
C HIS A 1046 6.09 8.89 -7.48
N GLY A 1047 5.43 9.94 -7.97
CA GLY A 1047 5.93 10.90 -8.97
C GLY A 1047 6.18 10.35 -10.39
N GLY A 1048 6.43 9.05 -10.54
CA GLY A 1048 6.74 8.39 -11.81
C GLY A 1048 5.61 8.38 -12.84
N LYS A 1049 5.97 8.11 -14.09
CA LYS A 1049 5.05 8.11 -15.25
C LYS A 1049 5.27 6.90 -16.16
N GLU A 1050 4.32 6.67 -17.06
CA GLU A 1050 4.40 5.63 -18.11
C GLU A 1050 4.56 4.19 -17.56
N ASN A 1051 4.31 3.98 -16.27
CA ASN A 1051 4.19 2.64 -15.71
C ASN A 1051 2.87 2.03 -16.16
N VAL A 1052 2.86 0.70 -16.33
CA VAL A 1052 1.70 -0.05 -16.80
C VAL A 1052 1.30 -1.06 -15.75
N VAL A 1053 0.06 -0.99 -15.26
CA VAL A 1053 -0.56 -1.97 -14.36
C VAL A 1053 -1.68 -2.66 -15.14
N ASP A 1054 -1.37 -3.79 -15.76
CA ASP A 1054 -2.28 -4.49 -16.68
C ASP A 1054 -2.57 -5.94 -16.26
N ASN A 1055 -3.81 -6.40 -16.39
CA ASN A 1055 -4.17 -7.80 -16.19
C ASN A 1055 -3.88 -8.37 -14.78
N ASN A 1056 -3.90 -7.55 -13.72
CA ASN A 1056 -3.63 -8.01 -12.35
C ASN A 1056 -4.94 -8.34 -11.60
N LEU A 1057 -4.83 -9.20 -10.59
CA LEU A 1057 -5.92 -9.57 -9.68
C LEU A 1057 -5.62 -9.02 -8.28
N PHE A 1058 -6.44 -8.07 -7.82
CA PHE A 1058 -6.36 -7.47 -6.49
C PHE A 1058 -7.48 -8.01 -5.60
N ILE A 1059 -7.14 -8.48 -4.41
CA ILE A 1059 -8.06 -9.15 -3.48
C ILE A 1059 -7.84 -8.63 -2.07
N ASP A 1060 -8.90 -8.16 -1.41
CA ASP A 1060 -8.90 -7.76 0.00
C ASP A 1060 -7.80 -6.73 0.35
N CYS A 1061 -7.43 -5.86 -0.59
CA CYS A 1061 -6.50 -4.76 -0.37
C CYS A 1061 -7.26 -3.48 0.03
N ARG A 1062 -6.67 -2.66 0.91
CA ARG A 1062 -7.25 -1.34 1.23
C ARG A 1062 -7.36 -0.47 -0.03
N TYR A 1063 -6.28 -0.40 -0.81
CA TYR A 1063 -6.27 0.21 -2.14
C TYR A 1063 -5.62 -0.75 -3.14
N ALA A 1064 -6.16 -0.86 -4.36
CA ALA A 1064 -5.48 -1.65 -5.40
C ALA A 1064 -4.25 -0.90 -5.93
N VAL A 1065 -4.42 0.37 -6.33
CA VAL A 1065 -3.32 1.24 -6.77
C VAL A 1065 -3.39 2.59 -6.07
N SER A 1066 -2.24 3.10 -5.63
CA SER A 1066 -2.12 4.41 -5.03
C SER A 1066 -1.08 5.26 -5.74
N PHE A 1067 -1.32 6.57 -5.74
CA PHE A 1067 -0.43 7.54 -6.36
C PHE A 1067 0.04 8.59 -5.35
N SER A 1068 1.23 9.11 -5.57
CA SER A 1068 1.73 10.31 -4.89
C SER A 1068 2.20 11.28 -5.98
N PRO A 1069 1.29 12.02 -6.62
CA PRO A 1069 1.62 12.84 -7.78
C PRO A 1069 2.47 14.05 -7.36
N TRP A 1070 3.48 14.38 -8.16
CA TRP A 1070 4.36 15.53 -7.92
C TRP A 1070 3.89 16.80 -8.65
N GLY A 1071 3.15 16.63 -9.75
CA GLY A 1071 2.77 17.74 -10.62
C GLY A 1071 3.94 18.28 -11.45
N GLU A 1072 3.58 19.12 -12.41
CA GLU A 1072 4.49 19.52 -13.48
C GLU A 1072 5.66 20.39 -13.01
N ALA A 1073 5.41 21.33 -12.08
CA ALA A 1073 6.46 22.22 -11.58
C ALA A 1073 7.56 21.43 -10.86
N HIS A 1074 7.18 20.55 -9.93
CA HIS A 1074 8.12 19.73 -9.19
C HIS A 1074 8.86 18.74 -10.09
N TRP A 1075 8.17 18.10 -11.05
CA TRP A 1075 8.82 17.21 -12.02
C TRP A 1075 9.91 17.92 -12.84
N ARG A 1076 9.63 19.13 -13.34
CA ARG A 1076 10.60 19.92 -14.10
C ARG A 1076 11.81 20.32 -13.26
N GLU A 1077 11.58 20.74 -12.01
CA GLU A 1077 12.66 21.06 -11.07
C GLU A 1077 13.51 19.82 -10.77
N PHE A 1078 12.87 18.68 -10.51
CA PHE A 1078 13.52 17.40 -10.28
C PHE A 1078 14.46 17.01 -11.43
N LEU A 1079 13.98 17.06 -12.68
CA LEU A 1079 14.77 16.76 -13.89
C LEU A 1079 16.03 17.65 -14.06
N GLN A 1080 16.08 18.81 -13.42
CA GLN A 1080 17.21 19.75 -13.49
C GLN A 1080 18.21 19.59 -12.34
N GLN A 1081 17.92 18.75 -11.34
CA GLN A 1081 18.82 18.57 -10.21
C GLN A 1081 20.15 17.94 -10.66
N PRO A 1082 21.31 18.43 -10.16
CA PRO A 1082 22.62 17.98 -10.65
C PRO A 1082 22.83 16.47 -10.58
N HIS A 1083 22.36 15.84 -9.50
CA HIS A 1083 22.49 14.40 -9.32
C HIS A 1083 21.70 13.61 -10.38
N LEU A 1084 20.52 14.10 -10.77
CA LEU A 1084 19.69 13.45 -11.75
C LEU A 1084 20.16 13.71 -13.18
N VAL A 1085 20.67 14.91 -13.47
CA VAL A 1085 21.36 15.21 -14.73
C VAL A 1085 22.51 14.23 -14.94
N LYS A 1086 23.32 13.98 -13.90
CA LYS A 1086 24.37 12.96 -13.93
C LYS A 1086 23.79 11.57 -14.23
N LEU A 1087 22.75 11.13 -13.50
CA LEU A 1087 22.14 9.81 -13.69
C LEU A 1087 21.60 9.59 -15.10
N LEU A 1088 21.15 10.63 -15.80
CA LEU A 1088 20.50 10.54 -17.11
C LEU A 1088 21.41 10.86 -18.31
N HIS A 1089 22.46 11.65 -18.11
CA HIS A 1089 23.31 12.16 -19.19
C HIS A 1089 24.82 11.89 -19.02
N GLU A 1090 25.28 11.45 -17.85
CA GLU A 1090 26.68 11.08 -17.62
C GLU A 1090 26.85 9.59 -17.31
N ASP A 1091 26.06 9.07 -16.36
CA ASP A 1091 26.08 7.65 -15.99
C ASP A 1091 25.48 6.79 -17.09
N VAL A 1092 24.50 7.33 -17.81
CA VAL A 1092 23.98 6.84 -19.10
C VAL A 1092 23.74 8.06 -20.00
N GLU A 1093 23.44 7.86 -21.29
CA GLU A 1093 23.06 8.96 -22.19
C GLU A 1093 21.69 8.68 -22.79
N ILE A 1094 20.62 9.20 -22.15
CA ILE A 1094 19.24 8.92 -22.56
C ILE A 1094 18.88 9.50 -23.93
N SER A 1095 19.59 10.52 -24.41
CA SER A 1095 19.27 11.22 -25.66
C SER A 1095 19.85 10.54 -26.92
N ARG A 1096 20.74 9.55 -26.75
CA ARG A 1096 21.43 8.87 -27.85
C ARG A 1096 21.24 7.35 -27.80
N PRO A 1097 21.50 6.62 -28.90
CA PRO A 1097 21.57 5.17 -28.86
C PRO A 1097 22.61 4.70 -27.84
N PRO A 1098 22.35 3.61 -27.10
CA PRO A 1098 21.22 2.69 -27.29
C PRO A 1098 19.89 3.13 -26.64
N TYR A 1099 19.89 4.07 -25.69
CA TYR A 1099 18.69 4.44 -24.93
C TYR A 1099 17.59 5.06 -25.79
N SER A 1100 17.92 6.01 -26.66
CA SER A 1100 16.90 6.71 -27.46
C SER A 1100 16.18 5.80 -28.47
N THR A 1101 16.81 4.67 -28.83
CA THR A 1101 16.21 3.65 -29.70
C THR A 1101 15.46 2.59 -28.89
N ARG A 1102 16.03 2.13 -27.76
CA ARG A 1102 15.41 1.10 -26.92
C ARG A 1102 14.19 1.62 -26.16
N TYR A 1103 14.26 2.86 -25.66
CA TYR A 1103 13.24 3.51 -24.84
C TYR A 1103 12.86 4.89 -25.41
N PRO A 1104 12.17 4.93 -26.57
CA PRO A 1104 11.85 6.19 -27.25
C PRO A 1104 10.99 7.15 -26.41
N ALA A 1105 10.27 6.65 -25.39
CA ALA A 1105 9.50 7.48 -24.46
C ALA A 1105 10.37 8.48 -23.67
N LEU A 1106 11.67 8.18 -23.46
CA LEU A 1106 12.59 9.07 -22.76
C LEU A 1106 12.77 10.44 -23.46
N ALA A 1107 12.54 10.52 -24.77
CA ALA A 1107 12.56 11.79 -25.49
C ALA A 1107 11.48 12.78 -25.00
N ARG A 1108 10.42 12.28 -24.36
CA ARG A 1108 9.30 13.06 -23.81
C ARG A 1108 9.24 12.96 -22.29
N LEU A 1109 10.38 12.72 -21.63
CA LEU A 1109 10.44 12.55 -20.18
C LEU A 1109 9.89 13.79 -19.43
N ALA A 1110 10.09 14.99 -19.97
CA ALA A 1110 9.61 16.24 -19.37
C ALA A 1110 8.09 16.50 -19.53
N GLU A 1111 7.41 15.74 -20.37
CA GLU A 1111 5.99 15.94 -20.69
C GLU A 1111 5.09 15.03 -19.84
N GLN A 1112 3.87 15.47 -19.53
CA GLN A 1112 2.81 14.67 -18.90
C GLN A 1112 3.26 13.83 -17.67
N PRO A 1113 3.86 14.45 -16.64
CA PRO A 1113 4.22 13.73 -15.42
C PRO A 1113 2.98 13.16 -14.73
N ASP A 1114 3.20 12.18 -13.84
CA ASP A 1114 2.19 11.46 -13.08
C ASP A 1114 1.19 10.60 -13.90
N VAL A 1115 1.27 10.57 -15.24
CA VAL A 1115 0.35 9.78 -16.08
C VAL A 1115 0.85 8.36 -16.25
N ASN A 1116 0.10 7.39 -15.73
CA ASN A 1116 0.36 5.95 -15.80
C ASN A 1116 -0.87 5.22 -16.37
N SER A 1117 -0.65 4.00 -16.85
CA SER A 1117 -1.66 3.16 -17.50
C SER A 1117 -2.13 2.07 -16.56
N VAL A 1118 -3.43 1.99 -16.29
CA VAL A 1118 -4.03 0.96 -15.43
C VAL A 1118 -5.15 0.27 -16.21
N TRP A 1119 -4.90 -0.96 -16.68
CA TRP A 1119 -5.74 -1.63 -17.67
C TRP A 1119 -6.15 -3.05 -17.28
N ARG A 1120 -7.33 -3.51 -17.70
CA ARG A 1120 -7.76 -4.93 -17.60
C ARG A 1120 -7.56 -5.58 -16.23
N ASN A 1121 -7.61 -4.84 -15.12
CA ASN A 1121 -7.43 -5.43 -13.79
C ASN A 1121 -8.76 -5.91 -13.21
N VAL A 1122 -8.72 -7.00 -12.45
CA VAL A 1122 -9.85 -7.43 -11.61
C VAL A 1122 -9.58 -6.99 -10.18
N VAL A 1123 -10.50 -6.21 -9.62
CA VAL A 1123 -10.39 -5.64 -8.27
C VAL A 1123 -11.54 -6.18 -7.45
N TYR A 1124 -11.25 -7.24 -6.69
CA TYR A 1124 -12.22 -7.97 -5.92
C TYR A 1124 -12.13 -7.61 -4.43
N ASN A 1125 -13.24 -7.13 -3.88
CA ASN A 1125 -13.39 -6.84 -2.45
C ASN A 1125 -12.28 -5.92 -1.86
N CYS A 1126 -11.77 -4.99 -2.68
CA CYS A 1126 -10.84 -3.96 -2.21
C CYS A 1126 -11.57 -2.73 -1.69
N GLY A 1127 -10.89 -1.92 -0.87
CA GLY A 1127 -11.44 -0.70 -0.28
C GLY A 1127 -11.72 0.39 -1.33
N GLU A 1128 -10.69 0.87 -2.00
CA GLU A 1128 -10.81 1.68 -3.22
C GLU A 1128 -9.98 1.06 -4.35
N PHE A 1129 -10.41 1.27 -5.59
CA PHE A 1129 -9.61 0.86 -6.75
C PHE A 1129 -8.35 1.74 -6.87
N LEU A 1130 -8.54 3.06 -6.98
CA LEU A 1130 -7.46 4.04 -7.07
C LEU A 1130 -7.59 5.05 -5.94
N THR A 1131 -6.46 5.46 -5.37
CA THR A 1131 -6.43 6.58 -4.42
C THR A 1131 -5.37 7.60 -4.82
N ARG A 1132 -5.68 8.90 -4.64
CA ARG A 1132 -4.82 10.05 -4.97
C ARG A 1132 -4.37 10.14 -6.43
N ASP A 1133 -5.13 9.56 -7.35
CA ASP A 1133 -4.83 9.50 -8.78
C ASP A 1133 -5.03 10.85 -9.51
N GLY A 1134 -5.83 11.74 -8.93
CA GLY A 1134 -6.10 13.08 -9.45
C GLY A 1134 -6.88 13.11 -10.77
N GLY A 1135 -7.48 12.00 -11.20
CA GLY A 1135 -8.22 11.88 -12.45
C GLY A 1135 -7.33 11.92 -13.71
N ARG A 1136 -6.01 11.72 -13.57
CA ARG A 1136 -5.04 11.84 -14.69
C ARG A 1136 -4.67 10.52 -15.34
N GLN A 1137 -4.98 9.40 -14.69
CA GLN A 1137 -4.48 8.09 -15.10
C GLN A 1137 -5.19 7.59 -16.35
N ASP A 1138 -4.46 6.79 -17.13
CA ASP A 1138 -4.98 6.13 -18.31
C ASP A 1138 -5.66 4.80 -17.92
N LEU A 1139 -6.97 4.85 -17.66
CA LEU A 1139 -7.83 3.73 -17.29
C LEU A 1139 -8.54 3.10 -18.48
N ARG A 1140 -8.61 1.76 -18.50
CA ARG A 1140 -9.38 0.98 -19.49
C ARG A 1140 -9.70 -0.42 -18.97
N ASP A 1141 -10.91 -0.93 -19.20
CA ASP A 1141 -11.27 -2.33 -18.96
C ASP A 1141 -11.00 -2.84 -17.52
N ASN A 1142 -10.94 -1.97 -16.50
CA ASN A 1142 -10.82 -2.44 -15.11
C ASN A 1142 -12.18 -2.88 -14.58
N TRP A 1143 -12.26 -4.07 -14.01
CA TRP A 1143 -13.48 -4.60 -13.40
C TRP A 1143 -13.39 -4.59 -11.88
N ILE A 1144 -14.10 -3.63 -11.28
CA ILE A 1144 -14.27 -3.51 -9.83
C ILE A 1144 -15.52 -4.32 -9.44
N THR A 1145 -15.37 -5.25 -8.50
CA THR A 1145 -16.46 -6.12 -8.05
C THR A 1145 -16.36 -6.46 -6.56
N HIS A 1146 -17.53 -6.59 -5.93
CA HIS A 1146 -17.67 -7.16 -4.58
C HIS A 1146 -18.27 -8.57 -4.62
N GLU A 1147 -18.71 -9.01 -5.80
CA GLU A 1147 -19.10 -10.40 -6.05
C GLU A 1147 -17.87 -11.20 -6.50
N ASP A 1148 -17.83 -12.47 -6.12
CA ASP A 1148 -16.75 -13.39 -6.49
C ASP A 1148 -16.58 -13.40 -8.03
N PRO A 1149 -15.39 -13.03 -8.56
CA PRO A 1149 -15.12 -13.01 -10.00
C PRO A 1149 -15.03 -14.42 -10.61
N GLY A 1150 -15.28 -15.48 -9.84
CA GLY A 1150 -15.19 -16.87 -10.26
C GLY A 1150 -13.90 -17.53 -9.78
N LEU A 1151 -13.43 -17.20 -8.57
CA LEU A 1151 -12.27 -17.84 -7.93
C LEU A 1151 -12.53 -19.32 -7.71
N VAL A 1152 -11.46 -20.13 -7.73
CA VAL A 1152 -11.53 -21.55 -7.40
C VAL A 1152 -11.82 -21.74 -5.91
N SER A 1153 -11.04 -21.12 -5.02
CA SER A 1153 -11.36 -21.02 -3.58
C SER A 1153 -10.59 -19.90 -2.91
N ARG A 1154 -11.32 -18.92 -2.36
CA ARG A 1154 -10.72 -17.84 -1.57
C ARG A 1154 -10.20 -18.36 -0.22
N GLU A 1155 -10.93 -19.27 0.42
CA GLU A 1155 -10.62 -19.80 1.76
C GLU A 1155 -9.34 -20.64 1.79
N ARG A 1156 -8.99 -21.26 0.65
CA ARG A 1156 -7.77 -22.06 0.50
C ARG A 1156 -6.64 -21.29 -0.18
N HIS A 1157 -6.79 -19.98 -0.37
CA HIS A 1157 -5.86 -19.11 -1.11
C HIS A 1157 -5.55 -19.63 -2.54
N ASP A 1158 -6.54 -20.26 -3.18
CA ASP A 1158 -6.47 -20.68 -4.58
C ASP A 1158 -7.16 -19.66 -5.47
N PHE A 1159 -6.37 -18.67 -5.89
CA PHE A 1159 -6.86 -17.51 -6.65
C PHE A 1159 -6.87 -17.72 -8.16
N ARG A 1160 -6.79 -18.97 -8.63
CA ARG A 1160 -7.13 -19.29 -10.01
C ARG A 1160 -8.57 -18.89 -10.30
N LEU A 1161 -8.82 -18.39 -11.51
CA LEU A 1161 -10.17 -18.17 -12.01
C LEU A 1161 -10.65 -19.45 -12.71
N LYS A 1162 -11.90 -19.84 -12.43
CA LYS A 1162 -12.60 -20.94 -13.11
C LYS A 1162 -12.69 -20.64 -14.60
N ALA A 1163 -12.75 -21.69 -15.42
CA ALA A 1163 -12.74 -21.59 -16.88
C ALA A 1163 -13.93 -20.77 -17.45
N ASP A 1164 -15.03 -20.69 -16.71
CA ASP A 1164 -16.24 -19.94 -17.01
C ASP A 1164 -16.30 -18.58 -16.29
N SER A 1165 -15.20 -18.12 -15.69
CA SER A 1165 -15.13 -16.80 -15.07
C SER A 1165 -15.53 -15.71 -16.07
N PRO A 1166 -16.45 -14.80 -15.70
CA PRO A 1166 -16.85 -13.69 -16.55
C PRO A 1166 -15.71 -12.70 -16.83
N ALA A 1167 -14.63 -12.69 -16.04
CA ALA A 1167 -13.50 -11.77 -16.24
C ALA A 1167 -12.89 -11.88 -17.65
N PHE A 1168 -12.82 -13.11 -18.19
CA PHE A 1168 -12.20 -13.37 -19.49
C PHE A 1168 -12.93 -12.67 -20.63
N ASP A 1169 -14.26 -12.70 -20.64
CA ASP A 1169 -15.05 -12.14 -21.73
C ASP A 1169 -15.50 -10.70 -21.44
N ARG A 1170 -15.59 -10.30 -20.15
CA ARG A 1170 -16.06 -8.96 -19.74
C ARG A 1170 -15.05 -7.85 -20.01
N ILE A 1171 -13.77 -8.16 -19.85
CA ILE A 1171 -12.66 -7.20 -19.95
C ILE A 1171 -11.46 -7.74 -20.73
N GLY A 1172 -11.54 -8.93 -21.30
CA GLY A 1172 -10.39 -9.57 -21.95
C GLY A 1172 -9.30 -9.96 -20.98
N PHE A 1173 -9.67 -10.34 -19.74
CA PHE A 1173 -8.71 -10.78 -18.74
C PHE A 1173 -8.01 -12.06 -19.23
N ARG A 1174 -6.70 -12.11 -19.10
CA ARG A 1174 -5.89 -13.26 -19.41
C ARG A 1174 -5.68 -14.12 -18.15
N PRO A 1175 -5.88 -15.45 -18.23
CA PRO A 1175 -5.62 -16.34 -17.10
C PRO A 1175 -4.18 -16.23 -16.57
N ILE A 1176 -4.08 -15.96 -15.27
CA ILE A 1176 -2.82 -15.99 -14.51
C ILE A 1176 -2.44 -17.46 -14.25
N PRO A 1177 -1.21 -17.90 -14.57
CA PRO A 1177 -0.71 -19.26 -14.29
C PRO A 1177 -0.37 -19.44 -12.80
N PHE A 1178 -1.37 -19.28 -11.93
CA PHE A 1178 -1.17 -19.25 -10.47
C PHE A 1178 -0.58 -20.56 -9.91
N ASP A 1179 -0.87 -21.70 -10.54
CA ASP A 1179 -0.32 -23.01 -10.17
C ASP A 1179 1.16 -23.21 -10.51
N GLU A 1180 1.76 -22.28 -11.28
CA GLU A 1180 3.19 -22.25 -11.57
C GLU A 1180 3.96 -21.26 -10.67
N ILE A 1181 3.26 -20.46 -9.87
CA ILE A 1181 3.88 -19.46 -8.98
C ILE A 1181 4.52 -20.17 -7.77
N GLY A 1182 5.67 -19.67 -7.36
CA GLY A 1182 6.46 -20.20 -6.25
C GLY A 1182 7.38 -21.34 -6.68
N LEU A 1183 7.75 -22.13 -5.68
CA LEU A 1183 8.75 -23.19 -5.80
C LEU A 1183 8.24 -24.40 -6.58
N TYR A 1184 9.14 -25.09 -7.27
CA TYR A 1184 8.82 -26.34 -7.99
C TYR A 1184 9.82 -27.45 -7.67
N GLN A 1185 9.35 -28.70 -7.78
CA GLN A 1185 10.20 -29.87 -7.60
C GLN A 1185 11.25 -29.96 -8.72
N ASP A 1186 12.52 -30.07 -8.34
CA ASP A 1186 13.65 -30.16 -9.27
C ASP A 1186 14.81 -30.97 -8.65
N GLU A 1187 15.66 -31.58 -9.49
CA GLU A 1187 16.84 -32.36 -9.02
C GLU A 1187 17.95 -31.49 -8.41
N TYR A 1188 17.90 -30.18 -8.63
CA TYR A 1188 18.82 -29.18 -8.09
C TYR A 1188 18.25 -28.48 -6.86
N ARG A 1189 17.12 -28.91 -6.30
CA ARG A 1189 16.58 -28.29 -5.08
C ARG A 1189 17.26 -28.84 -3.82
N ALA A 1190 17.56 -27.96 -2.88
CA ALA A 1190 18.22 -28.29 -1.61
C ALA A 1190 17.32 -29.16 -0.70
N SER A 1191 16.02 -28.86 -0.68
CA SER A 1191 14.99 -29.59 0.06
C SER A 1191 13.76 -29.84 -0.82
N TRP A 1192 12.86 -30.75 -0.45
CA TRP A 1192 11.49 -30.88 -1.02
C TRP A 1192 10.68 -31.91 -0.21
N PRO A 1193 9.35 -31.74 -0.01
CA PRO A 1193 8.56 -30.53 -0.26
C PRO A 1193 8.90 -29.43 0.74
N VAL A 1194 8.75 -28.16 0.34
CA VAL A 1194 8.80 -27.04 1.27
C VAL A 1194 7.40 -26.73 1.77
N ARG A 1195 7.30 -26.50 3.08
CA ARG A 1195 6.10 -26.03 3.75
C ARG A 1195 6.43 -24.67 4.35
N HIS A 1196 5.53 -23.73 4.17
CA HIS A 1196 5.61 -22.40 4.73
C HIS A 1196 4.20 -21.97 5.14
N GLU A 1197 4.14 -21.04 6.09
CA GLU A 1197 2.92 -20.46 6.59
C GLU A 1197 3.15 -18.95 6.72
N VAL A 1198 2.08 -18.16 6.69
CA VAL A 1198 2.17 -16.73 6.99
C VAL A 1198 2.50 -16.60 8.46
N THR A 1199 3.59 -15.89 8.78
CA THR A 1199 4.01 -15.72 10.17
C THR A 1199 3.10 -14.80 10.98
N GLU A 1200 3.18 -14.98 12.31
CA GLU A 1200 2.44 -14.19 13.29
C GLU A 1200 2.76 -12.69 13.27
N HIS A 1201 3.86 -12.29 12.62
CA HIS A 1201 4.24 -10.89 12.43
C HIS A 1201 3.25 -10.11 11.57
N TYR A 1202 2.42 -10.78 10.77
CA TYR A 1202 1.34 -10.14 10.04
C TYR A 1202 0.08 -10.05 10.91
N HIS A 1203 -0.32 -8.82 11.26
CA HIS A 1203 -1.48 -8.57 12.14
C HIS A 1203 -2.78 -8.13 11.42
N GLY A 1204 -2.81 -8.14 10.08
CA GLY A 1204 -3.88 -7.56 9.26
C GLY A 1204 -5.23 -8.31 9.22
N GLU A 1205 -5.52 -9.16 10.19
CA GLU A 1205 -6.86 -9.78 10.35
C GLU A 1205 -7.84 -8.93 11.18
N ARG A 1206 -7.39 -7.82 11.78
CA ARG A 1206 -8.23 -6.96 12.65
C ARG A 1206 -8.93 -5.82 11.91
#